data_AF-G0PNU7-F1
#
_entry.id   AF-G0PNU7-F1
#
_cell.length_a   1.000
_cell.length_b   1.000
_cell.length_c   1.000
_cell.angle_alpha   90.00
_cell.angle_beta   90.00
_cell.angle_gamma   90.00
#
_symmetry.space_group_name_H-M   'P 1'
#
loop_
_entity.id
_entity.type
_entity.pdbx_description
1 polymer ?
#
loop_
_entity_poly.entity_id
_entity_poly.type
_entity_poly.pdbx_seq_one_letter_code
_entity_poly.pdbx_strand_id
1 'polypeptide(L)'
;MTSMFRLAFLATLLLLPLEAQIQQANSANINQNIGQQDAGTLFTGTGTNLYYGVNLVPFGPDVGDQEVNPGLLTAGQTIDLHMYFPFYGGLYNYSTLSVNGYIGFATVLDQGPTLNVGPDMTDWPRHEDPAMIAPYLCNSSLNPGMRSGVFYRLMMRQSLFGRQSGSNTNMGQSTYQSSFFGQSASQACPGTPDSYVRCDTQADYFLEEMQRWLIEGVAGAAAFRADAALVVTWYNTASAISGRSDIDSGQLATYQAIWLTDRVIVSQLTTEQVCCYDDQGHLMQTSYQPVIKVTPDVPYNPGFPMRAYEFGTAPYMGQYEVPGLSAFHNDYMPYFLCCKFADFRCQMFYWRRPSSGCQEYQPPAYGEVMGAGTFNTIDNDKFIFNEPGVYNALYIPKTLATPEVKVQIRMERYPNRRVDFSLLGRYMAQQDLVQPTNATVVTGVVLEATGTDRVHVLARKDTRRFRYRTSIVVGNILRYFDTMRIQRFKGVMVYVNNVERGQPEIYVVLEEAQIGIRVRESYAIDIDRLSEYQESMGILNVALSVAPQYGVRPDGDKTREQELRQRYNLPRVSGVFRPFPDQSSGSYLQTLTLNDVNSETYRQQIINMCKYNYYIYIKRPIEIFSDRVQGSGEPGSDQNVNNQGNNYGMPTENMFTTSKDEDKKFDVFPEAHMRSEPIFKTAPKYETGPYRFYPVTGQVMNQRLQTCRDMQQSNTINLQPLASQLTADYGHTQCPDNPAAVIQDCGDSVPCLYDYSLFNAKILGLNIKNELEYFHF
;
A
#
# COMPACT_ATOMS: atom_id res chain seq x y z
N MET A 1 35.88 50.45 -1.54
CA MET A 1 36.19 51.64 -2.36
C MET A 1 37.40 51.32 -3.25
N THR A 2 37.60 52.10 -4.32
CA THR A 2 38.66 51.96 -5.34
C THR A 2 38.68 50.64 -6.14
N SER A 3 39.24 50.71 -7.36
CA SER A 3 39.18 49.72 -8.44
C SER A 3 40.58 49.60 -9.10
N MET A 4 40.69 48.86 -10.20
CA MET A 4 41.81 48.69 -11.16
C MET A 4 42.66 47.40 -11.01
N PHE A 5 43.26 46.82 -12.07
CA PHE A 5 42.89 46.65 -13.51
C PHE A 5 43.97 45.77 -14.19
N ARG A 6 43.67 45.11 -15.33
CA ARG A 6 44.62 44.51 -16.31
C ARG A 6 45.41 43.25 -15.84
N LEU A 7 46.16 42.54 -16.70
CA LEU A 7 45.87 41.89 -18.00
C LEU A 7 47.08 40.97 -18.35
N ALA A 8 46.95 40.08 -19.35
CA ALA A 8 47.95 39.11 -19.88
C ALA A 8 49.38 39.66 -20.17
N PHE A 9 50.47 38.87 -20.36
CA PHE A 9 50.64 37.82 -21.41
C PHE A 9 52.04 37.11 -21.35
N LEU A 10 52.17 35.92 -21.98
CA LEU A 10 53.40 35.32 -22.63
C LEU A 10 54.64 34.99 -21.73
N ALA A 11 55.53 34.01 -22.00
CA ALA A 11 55.56 32.83 -22.89
C ALA A 11 56.78 31.90 -22.62
N THR A 12 56.87 30.75 -23.32
CA THR A 12 58.11 30.02 -23.79
C THR A 12 59.08 29.40 -22.76
N LEU A 13 59.93 28.39 -23.06
CA LEU A 13 59.87 27.15 -23.89
C LEU A 13 61.17 26.31 -23.63
N LEU A 14 61.27 25.08 -24.17
CA LEU A 14 62.46 24.19 -24.29
C LEU A 14 62.93 23.39 -23.04
N LEU A 15 63.54 22.18 -23.13
CA LEU A 15 63.27 20.94 -23.92
C LEU A 15 64.31 19.82 -23.61
N LEU A 16 63.86 18.57 -23.30
CA LEU A 16 64.46 17.24 -23.67
C LEU A 16 65.94 16.88 -23.29
N PRO A 17 66.52 15.69 -23.67
CA PRO A 17 65.98 14.33 -23.97
C PRO A 17 66.75 13.14 -23.32
N LEU A 18 66.25 11.90 -23.54
CA LEU A 18 66.97 10.63 -23.87
C LEU A 18 65.88 9.57 -24.17
N GLU A 19 65.55 9.13 -25.39
CA GLU A 19 66.31 8.42 -26.46
C GLU A 19 66.67 6.96 -26.10
N ALA A 20 66.42 5.93 -26.93
CA ALA A 20 65.75 5.82 -28.27
C ALA A 20 64.96 4.47 -28.34
N GLN A 21 64.57 3.78 -29.44
CA GLN A 21 64.79 3.77 -30.92
C GLN A 21 63.49 3.13 -31.52
N ILE A 22 62.85 3.60 -32.61
CA ILE A 22 63.11 3.37 -34.06
C ILE A 22 62.82 1.92 -34.53
N GLN A 23 62.13 1.60 -35.64
CA GLN A 23 61.26 2.27 -36.67
C GLN A 23 60.48 1.13 -37.38
N GLN A 24 59.55 1.26 -38.35
CA GLN A 24 58.93 2.34 -39.17
C GLN A 24 57.42 1.93 -39.31
N ALA A 25 56.52 2.21 -40.28
CA ALA A 25 56.31 3.05 -41.49
C ALA A 25 54.79 2.99 -41.79
N ASN A 26 54.13 3.90 -42.51
CA ASN A 26 54.51 5.25 -42.96
C ASN A 26 53.27 6.17 -43.14
N SER A 27 53.57 7.43 -43.44
CA SER A 27 52.71 8.57 -43.82
C SER A 27 51.69 8.37 -44.96
N ALA A 28 50.49 8.95 -44.83
CA ALA A 28 50.13 10.26 -45.41
C ALA A 28 48.64 10.61 -45.21
N ASN A 29 48.33 11.91 -45.20
CA ASN A 29 46.97 12.46 -45.17
C ASN A 29 46.78 13.35 -46.40
N ILE A 30 45.61 13.32 -47.07
CA ILE A 30 44.97 14.42 -47.84
C ILE A 30 43.69 13.87 -48.51
N ASN A 31 42.57 14.59 -48.35
CA ASN A 31 41.27 14.22 -48.95
C ASN A 31 41.16 14.67 -50.41
N GLN A 32 40.85 13.76 -51.34
CA GLN A 32 40.07 14.08 -52.56
C GLN A 32 39.13 12.93 -52.98
N ASN A 33 37.83 13.25 -52.93
CA ASN A 33 36.66 12.74 -53.65
C ASN A 33 36.67 11.49 -54.58
N ILE A 34 35.52 10.79 -54.50
CA ILE A 34 34.84 9.95 -55.53
C ILE A 34 35.38 8.53 -55.78
N GLY A 35 34.69 7.56 -55.17
CA GLY A 35 33.90 6.57 -55.92
C GLY A 35 34.52 5.23 -56.30
N GLN A 36 34.14 4.16 -55.58
CA GLN A 36 33.44 3.02 -56.20
C GLN A 36 32.61 2.25 -55.15
N GLN A 37 31.65 1.45 -55.61
CA GLN A 37 30.74 0.67 -54.77
C GLN A 37 31.26 -0.76 -54.61
N ASP A 38 31.29 -1.26 -53.37
CA ASP A 38 31.29 -2.69 -53.08
C ASP A 38 30.11 -2.99 -52.14
N ALA A 39 29.43 -4.12 -52.36
CA ALA A 39 28.15 -4.40 -51.72
C ALA A 39 28.31 -4.75 -50.24
N GLY A 40 27.49 -4.15 -49.37
CA GLY A 40 27.44 -4.50 -47.96
C GLY A 40 27.03 -5.96 -47.76
N THR A 41 27.88 -6.74 -47.09
CA THR A 41 27.67 -8.17 -46.87
C THR A 41 26.41 -8.42 -46.03
N LEU A 42 25.51 -9.25 -46.54
CA LEU A 42 24.25 -9.63 -45.90
C LEU A 42 24.50 -10.27 -44.52
N PHE A 43 23.83 -9.81 -43.47
CA PHE A 43 23.89 -10.43 -42.14
C PHE A 43 23.15 -11.77 -42.14
N THR A 44 23.88 -12.87 -42.34
CA THR A 44 23.35 -14.24 -42.34
C THR A 44 23.65 -14.98 -41.02
N GLY A 45 22.87 -14.66 -39.99
CA GLY A 45 22.87 -15.42 -38.74
C GLY A 45 22.26 -16.83 -38.90
N THR A 46 22.72 -17.78 -38.10
CA THR A 46 22.30 -19.19 -38.20
C THR A 46 21.04 -19.49 -37.39
N GLY A 47 19.86 -19.30 -38.01
CA GLY A 47 18.58 -19.75 -37.46
C GLY A 47 18.37 -21.26 -37.60
N THR A 48 17.52 -21.86 -36.76
CA THR A 48 17.22 -23.30 -36.74
C THR A 48 16.11 -23.74 -37.72
N ASN A 49 15.55 -22.82 -38.50
CA ASN A 49 14.47 -23.09 -39.45
C ASN A 49 14.92 -22.71 -40.87
N LEU A 50 14.84 -23.64 -41.83
CA LEU A 50 15.32 -23.42 -43.21
C LEU A 50 14.41 -22.50 -44.05
N TYR A 51 13.18 -22.20 -43.60
CA TYR A 51 12.20 -21.44 -44.38
C TYR A 51 12.02 -19.98 -43.96
N TYR A 52 12.49 -19.61 -42.78
CA TYR A 52 12.23 -18.29 -42.18
C TYR A 52 13.53 -17.71 -41.63
N GLY A 53 13.76 -16.42 -41.89
CA GLY A 53 15.00 -15.74 -41.55
C GLY A 53 15.29 -15.69 -40.05
N VAL A 54 16.55 -15.42 -39.72
CA VAL A 54 17.00 -15.20 -38.34
C VAL A 54 16.10 -14.19 -37.63
N ASN A 55 15.74 -14.50 -36.39
CA ASN A 55 14.99 -13.64 -35.48
C ASN A 55 13.51 -13.37 -35.83
N LEU A 56 12.93 -14.09 -36.81
CA LEU A 56 11.48 -14.04 -37.08
C LEU A 56 10.73 -15.14 -36.31
N VAL A 57 9.62 -14.76 -35.68
CA VAL A 57 8.61 -15.70 -35.14
C VAL A 57 7.86 -16.35 -36.31
N PRO A 58 7.50 -17.65 -36.24
CA PRO A 58 6.74 -18.34 -37.29
C PRO A 58 5.47 -17.59 -37.70
N PHE A 59 5.27 -17.44 -39.02
CA PHE A 59 4.17 -16.69 -39.63
C PHE A 59 3.67 -17.35 -40.92
N GLY A 60 2.46 -16.95 -41.34
CA GLY A 60 1.76 -17.43 -42.53
C GLY A 60 0.64 -18.44 -42.25
N PRO A 61 -0.02 -18.96 -43.30
CA PRO A 61 -1.22 -19.79 -43.16
C PRO A 61 -1.02 -21.09 -42.37
N ASP A 62 0.18 -21.68 -42.40
CA ASP A 62 0.49 -22.95 -41.71
C ASP A 62 0.48 -22.83 -40.18
N VAL A 63 0.64 -21.62 -39.64
CA VAL A 63 0.45 -21.31 -38.21
C VAL A 63 -0.91 -20.66 -37.92
N GLY A 64 -1.72 -20.44 -38.95
CA GLY A 64 -3.07 -19.87 -38.89
C GLY A 64 -3.11 -18.34 -38.88
N ASP A 65 -2.14 -17.67 -39.51
CA ASP A 65 -2.26 -16.24 -39.83
C ASP A 65 -3.23 -16.04 -41.00
N GLN A 66 -4.01 -14.95 -40.95
CA GLN A 66 -4.80 -14.49 -42.10
C GLN A 66 -3.97 -13.51 -42.95
N GLU A 67 -4.26 -13.46 -44.25
CA GLU A 67 -3.65 -12.51 -45.17
C GLU A 67 -4.56 -11.30 -45.38
N VAL A 68 -4.00 -10.10 -45.44
CA VAL A 68 -4.73 -8.87 -45.76
C VAL A 68 -5.31 -8.96 -47.18
N ASN A 69 -6.60 -8.69 -47.31
CA ASN A 69 -7.35 -8.80 -48.56
C ASN A 69 -6.70 -7.95 -49.69
N PRO A 70 -6.38 -8.53 -50.87
CA PRO A 70 -5.86 -7.80 -52.02
C PRO A 70 -6.68 -6.58 -52.47
N GLY A 71 -7.98 -6.53 -52.16
CA GLY A 71 -8.84 -5.36 -52.42
C GLY A 71 -8.72 -4.22 -51.40
N LEU A 72 -8.02 -4.42 -50.29
CA LEU A 72 -7.86 -3.45 -49.19
C LEU A 72 -6.40 -2.98 -48.98
N LEU A 73 -5.46 -3.40 -49.83
CA LEU A 73 -4.03 -3.14 -49.64
C LEU A 73 -3.68 -1.64 -49.46
N THR A 74 -4.34 -0.76 -50.24
CA THR A 74 -4.12 0.69 -50.20
C THR A 74 -4.69 1.33 -48.92
N ALA A 75 -6.01 1.17 -48.70
CA ALA A 75 -6.71 1.76 -47.56
C ALA A 75 -6.39 1.08 -46.21
N GLY A 76 -5.74 -0.09 -46.25
CA GLY A 76 -5.54 -0.98 -45.13
C GLY A 76 -6.79 -1.79 -44.77
N GLN A 77 -6.57 -2.89 -44.06
CA GLN A 77 -7.65 -3.72 -43.51
C GLN A 77 -7.77 -3.50 -42.01
N THR A 78 -8.95 -3.01 -41.59
CA THR A 78 -9.30 -2.91 -40.17
C THR A 78 -9.64 -4.28 -39.59
N ILE A 79 -9.08 -4.57 -38.41
CA ILE A 79 -9.32 -5.78 -37.63
C ILE A 79 -9.78 -5.41 -36.22
N ASP A 80 -10.60 -6.25 -35.61
CA ASP A 80 -11.00 -6.12 -34.20
C ASP A 80 -9.92 -6.78 -33.33
N LEU A 81 -9.53 -6.11 -32.24
CA LEU A 81 -8.52 -6.60 -31.30
C LEU A 81 -9.15 -7.38 -30.15
N HIS A 82 -10.48 -7.49 -30.08
CA HIS A 82 -11.31 -8.24 -29.12
C HIS A 82 -11.03 -7.97 -27.62
N MET A 83 -10.11 -7.04 -27.35
CA MET A 83 -9.74 -6.41 -26.09
C MET A 83 -9.01 -5.10 -26.39
N TYR A 84 -8.81 -4.24 -25.39
CA TYR A 84 -8.05 -3.01 -25.55
C TYR A 84 -6.53 -3.27 -25.48
N PHE A 85 -5.81 -2.82 -26.51
CA PHE A 85 -4.36 -2.71 -26.49
C PHE A 85 -3.95 -1.23 -26.25
N PRO A 86 -3.00 -0.95 -25.33
CA PRO A 86 -2.57 0.41 -25.02
C PRO A 86 -1.43 0.89 -25.93
N PHE A 87 -1.50 2.15 -26.40
CA PHE A 87 -0.42 2.81 -27.13
C PHE A 87 -0.45 4.34 -26.92
N TYR A 88 0.66 4.90 -26.42
CA TYR A 88 0.85 6.35 -26.13
C TYR A 88 -0.29 7.05 -25.36
N GLY A 89 -1.05 6.31 -24.54
CA GLY A 89 -2.18 6.83 -23.75
C GLY A 89 -3.55 6.64 -24.41
N GLY A 90 -3.60 6.22 -25.68
CA GLY A 90 -4.79 5.68 -26.30
C GLY A 90 -5.03 4.21 -25.91
N LEU A 91 -6.30 3.81 -25.89
CA LEU A 91 -6.75 2.43 -25.75
C LEU A 91 -7.49 2.03 -27.03
N TYR A 92 -7.01 1.01 -27.73
CA TYR A 92 -7.50 0.63 -29.04
C TYR A 92 -8.05 -0.78 -29.03
N ASN A 93 -9.32 -0.94 -29.38
CA ASN A 93 -9.98 -2.23 -29.61
C ASN A 93 -10.03 -2.61 -31.10
N TYR A 94 -9.42 -1.82 -31.98
CA TYR A 94 -9.28 -2.11 -33.40
C TYR A 94 -7.93 -1.59 -33.90
N SER A 95 -7.47 -2.09 -35.04
CA SER A 95 -6.34 -1.51 -35.77
C SER A 95 -6.48 -1.72 -37.27
N THR A 96 -5.91 -0.82 -38.07
CA THR A 96 -5.88 -0.91 -39.53
C THR A 96 -4.48 -1.29 -40.00
N LEU A 97 -4.36 -2.44 -40.65
CA LEU A 97 -3.11 -2.97 -41.17
C LEU A 97 -2.91 -2.52 -42.62
N SER A 98 -1.84 -1.77 -42.91
CA SER A 98 -1.51 -1.29 -44.28
C SER A 98 -0.25 -1.97 -44.82
N VAL A 99 -0.19 -2.19 -46.14
CA VAL A 99 1.04 -2.69 -46.82
C VAL A 99 2.22 -1.74 -46.68
N ASN A 100 1.96 -0.47 -46.38
CA ASN A 100 2.95 0.60 -46.27
C ASN A 100 3.78 0.57 -44.97
N GLY A 101 3.65 -0.51 -44.19
CA GLY A 101 4.48 -0.83 -43.03
C GLY A 101 3.93 -0.42 -41.67
N TYR A 102 2.69 0.08 -41.60
CA TYR A 102 2.09 0.59 -40.38
C TYR A 102 0.84 -0.16 -39.91
N ILE A 103 0.65 -0.14 -38.60
CA ILE A 103 -0.56 -0.50 -37.85
C ILE A 103 -1.18 0.82 -37.38
N GLY A 104 -2.24 1.28 -38.02
CA GLY A 104 -2.89 2.56 -37.72
C GLY A 104 -4.06 2.40 -36.74
N PHE A 105 -4.28 3.42 -35.91
CA PHE A 105 -5.41 3.50 -34.97
C PHE A 105 -6.43 4.60 -35.31
N ALA A 106 -6.21 5.25 -36.45
CA ALA A 106 -7.09 6.20 -37.11
C ALA A 106 -6.85 6.10 -38.63
N THR A 107 -7.65 6.81 -39.44
CA THR A 107 -7.39 6.95 -40.88
C THR A 107 -6.03 7.61 -41.10
N VAL A 108 -5.16 6.98 -41.89
CA VAL A 108 -3.90 7.60 -42.34
C VAL A 108 -4.11 8.13 -43.75
N LEU A 109 -3.88 9.42 -43.96
CA LEU A 109 -4.02 10.05 -45.29
C LEU A 109 -2.83 9.67 -46.18
N ASP A 110 -3.06 8.71 -47.08
CA ASP A 110 -2.08 8.13 -48.00
C ASP A 110 -2.05 8.80 -49.39
N GLN A 111 -2.90 9.81 -49.62
CA GLN A 111 -3.10 10.45 -50.92
C GLN A 111 -1.97 11.44 -51.30
N GLY A 112 -0.75 10.93 -51.40
CA GLY A 112 0.43 11.68 -51.83
C GLY A 112 1.66 10.80 -52.09
N PRO A 113 2.75 11.36 -52.65
CA PRO A 113 4.03 10.67 -52.76
C PRO A 113 4.73 10.50 -51.40
N THR A 114 4.29 11.22 -50.38
CA THR A 114 4.80 11.20 -49.00
C THR A 114 3.63 10.97 -48.05
N LEU A 115 3.80 10.06 -47.09
CA LEU A 115 2.86 9.85 -45.99
C LEU A 115 3.02 11.01 -44.99
N ASN A 116 1.95 11.77 -44.76
CA ASN A 116 1.99 12.96 -43.90
C ASN A 116 1.90 12.55 -42.42
N VAL A 117 3.06 12.47 -41.76
CA VAL A 117 3.19 12.06 -40.35
C VAL A 117 4.27 12.91 -39.67
N GLY A 118 4.02 13.35 -38.44
CA GLY A 118 5.02 14.01 -37.58
C GLY A 118 4.94 15.55 -37.55
N PRO A 119 5.63 16.18 -36.59
CA PRO A 119 5.31 17.52 -36.08
C PRO A 119 5.55 18.68 -37.04
N ASP A 120 6.29 18.47 -38.14
CA ASP A 120 6.49 19.47 -39.19
C ASP A 120 5.46 19.36 -40.32
N MET A 121 4.66 18.27 -40.34
CA MET A 121 3.70 17.91 -41.39
C MET A 121 2.25 17.79 -40.89
N THR A 122 2.04 17.66 -39.58
CA THR A 122 0.71 17.60 -38.95
C THR A 122 0.51 18.75 -37.95
N ASP A 123 -0.68 19.35 -37.93
CA ASP A 123 -1.05 20.53 -37.12
C ASP A 123 -2.43 20.26 -36.48
N TRP A 124 -2.47 19.43 -35.45
CA TRP A 124 -3.70 19.10 -34.72
C TRP A 124 -4.22 20.33 -33.95
N PRO A 125 -5.50 20.72 -34.06
CA PRO A 125 -6.63 20.00 -34.66
C PRO A 125 -7.05 20.48 -36.07
N ARG A 126 -6.18 21.17 -36.81
CA ARG A 126 -6.47 21.61 -38.19
C ARG A 126 -6.23 20.53 -39.23
N HIS A 127 -5.24 19.68 -38.98
CA HIS A 127 -4.91 18.49 -39.76
C HIS A 127 -4.90 17.27 -38.84
N GLU A 128 -5.22 16.10 -39.40
CA GLU A 128 -5.25 14.84 -38.66
C GLU A 128 -3.82 14.37 -38.35
N ASP A 129 -3.57 13.95 -37.11
CA ASP A 129 -2.29 13.35 -36.67
C ASP A 129 -2.56 11.91 -36.20
N PRO A 130 -2.52 10.92 -37.11
CA PRO A 130 -3.02 9.57 -36.83
C PRO A 130 -2.00 8.74 -36.03
N ALA A 131 -2.38 8.31 -34.83
CA ALA A 131 -1.59 7.39 -34.02
C ALA A 131 -1.37 6.05 -34.77
N MET A 132 -0.12 5.59 -34.83
CA MET A 132 0.26 4.35 -35.51
C MET A 132 1.54 3.73 -34.92
N ILE A 133 1.69 2.42 -35.09
CA ILE A 133 2.97 1.69 -34.94
C ILE A 133 3.52 1.42 -36.33
N ALA A 134 4.71 1.92 -36.66
CA ALA A 134 5.33 1.73 -37.98
C ALA A 134 6.79 1.25 -37.84
N PRO A 135 7.06 -0.08 -37.89
CA PRO A 135 8.42 -0.62 -37.95
C PRO A 135 9.18 -0.17 -39.20
N TYR A 136 8.46 0.10 -40.28
CA TYR A 136 8.90 0.89 -41.44
C TYR A 136 7.72 1.73 -41.93
N LEU A 137 7.98 2.81 -42.66
CA LEU A 137 6.91 3.65 -43.23
C LEU A 137 7.29 4.04 -44.66
N CYS A 138 6.70 3.37 -45.64
CA CYS A 138 7.00 3.62 -47.05
C CYS A 138 5.87 3.14 -47.97
N ASN A 139 5.57 3.89 -49.04
CA ASN A 139 4.70 3.40 -50.10
C ASN A 139 5.31 2.10 -50.69
N SER A 140 4.56 1.00 -50.63
CA SER A 140 5.10 -0.35 -50.80
C SER A 140 4.30 -1.17 -51.81
N SER A 141 5.00 -1.90 -52.67
CA SER A 141 4.42 -2.77 -53.68
C SER A 141 4.53 -4.24 -53.26
N LEU A 142 3.47 -5.00 -53.52
CA LEU A 142 3.48 -6.47 -53.50
C LEU A 142 3.52 -6.96 -54.95
N ASN A 143 4.39 -7.93 -55.26
CA ASN A 143 4.56 -8.46 -56.60
C ASN A 143 4.00 -9.89 -56.66
N PRO A 144 2.82 -10.14 -57.27
CA PRO A 144 2.16 -11.45 -57.25
C PRO A 144 2.99 -12.62 -57.83
N GLY A 145 4.05 -12.34 -58.58
CA GLY A 145 4.98 -13.38 -59.08
C GLY A 145 5.93 -13.95 -58.02
N MET A 146 6.08 -13.26 -56.88
CA MET A 146 6.87 -13.70 -55.73
C MET A 146 5.96 -13.74 -54.50
N ARG A 147 6.00 -14.82 -53.70
CA ARG A 147 5.16 -14.94 -52.50
C ARG A 147 5.40 -13.72 -51.60
N SER A 148 4.44 -12.81 -51.54
CA SER A 148 4.53 -11.52 -50.86
C SER A 148 3.12 -11.11 -50.42
N GLY A 149 3.00 -10.59 -49.21
CA GLY A 149 1.71 -10.41 -48.53
C GLY A 149 1.86 -9.86 -47.12
N VAL A 150 0.75 -9.48 -46.49
CA VAL A 150 0.73 -9.05 -45.09
C VAL A 150 -0.06 -10.07 -44.28
N PHE A 151 0.64 -10.82 -43.44
CA PHE A 151 0.09 -11.87 -42.59
C PHE A 151 -0.12 -11.36 -41.17
N TYR A 152 -1.24 -11.71 -40.55
CA TYR A 152 -1.54 -11.29 -39.18
C TYR A 152 -2.31 -12.35 -38.39
N ARG A 153 -2.08 -12.36 -37.07
CA ARG A 153 -2.85 -13.13 -36.09
C ARG A 153 -2.95 -12.41 -34.75
N LEU A 154 -3.99 -12.73 -34.00
CA LEU A 154 -4.24 -12.23 -32.66
C LEU A 154 -4.23 -13.40 -31.68
N MET A 155 -3.21 -13.48 -30.84
CA MET A 155 -3.09 -14.50 -29.80
C MET A 155 -3.59 -13.97 -28.46
N MET A 156 -4.37 -14.76 -27.74
CA MET A 156 -4.96 -14.44 -26.45
C MET A 156 -4.85 -15.61 -25.49
N ARG A 157 -4.49 -15.35 -24.23
CA ARG A 157 -4.32 -16.43 -23.24
C ARG A 157 -5.65 -17.09 -22.89
N GLN A 158 -5.70 -18.43 -22.83
CA GLN A 158 -6.91 -19.20 -22.52
C GLN A 158 -7.63 -18.73 -21.24
N SER A 159 -6.86 -18.24 -20.25
CA SER A 159 -7.40 -17.71 -18.98
C SER A 159 -8.32 -16.50 -19.12
N LEU A 160 -8.33 -15.80 -20.26
CA LEU A 160 -9.18 -14.63 -20.47
C LEU A 160 -10.67 -15.00 -20.64
N PHE A 161 -10.96 -16.16 -21.23
CA PHE A 161 -12.31 -16.60 -21.62
C PHE A 161 -13.07 -17.40 -20.55
N GLY A 162 -12.49 -17.53 -19.35
CA GLY A 162 -13.11 -18.16 -18.18
C GLY A 162 -12.81 -19.65 -18.03
N ARG A 163 -12.63 -20.08 -16.78
CA ARG A 163 -12.41 -21.51 -16.46
C ARG A 163 -13.73 -22.29 -16.61
N GLN A 164 -13.71 -23.34 -17.42
CA GLN A 164 -14.73 -24.39 -17.32
C GLN A 164 -14.62 -25.09 -15.95
N SER A 165 -15.74 -25.35 -15.29
CA SER A 165 -15.75 -25.85 -13.90
C SER A 165 -15.22 -27.29 -13.80
N GLY A 166 -13.96 -27.47 -13.40
CA GLY A 166 -13.42 -28.80 -13.07
C GLY A 166 -11.89 -28.92 -12.96
N SER A 167 -11.10 -28.02 -13.55
CA SER A 167 -9.63 -28.14 -13.55
C SER A 167 -9.00 -27.77 -12.20
N ASN A 168 -8.63 -28.81 -11.45
CA ASN A 168 -7.76 -28.74 -10.27
C ASN A 168 -6.28 -28.92 -10.69
N THR A 169 -5.37 -28.81 -9.72
CA THR A 169 -3.89 -28.81 -9.81
C THR A 169 -3.29 -27.51 -10.38
N ASN A 170 -2.29 -26.84 -9.79
CA ASN A 170 -1.15 -27.18 -8.90
C ASN A 170 0.19 -27.29 -9.67
N MET A 171 1.27 -26.81 -9.06
CA MET A 171 2.51 -26.44 -9.74
C MET A 171 3.62 -27.47 -9.45
N GLY A 172 4.01 -28.26 -10.46
CA GLY A 172 5.19 -29.13 -10.39
C GLY A 172 5.12 -30.45 -11.19
N GLN A 173 6.22 -30.71 -11.91
CA GLN A 173 6.70 -32.01 -12.43
C GLN A 173 5.96 -32.72 -13.60
N SER A 174 6.72 -32.86 -14.70
CA SER A 174 6.79 -33.99 -15.65
C SER A 174 5.52 -34.57 -16.34
N THR A 175 5.33 -34.14 -17.60
CA THR A 175 5.24 -34.97 -18.84
C THR A 175 4.14 -36.06 -19.02
N TYR A 176 3.54 -36.05 -20.23
CA TYR A 176 2.71 -37.08 -20.92
C TYR A 176 1.16 -37.06 -20.82
N GLN A 177 0.56 -36.34 -21.80
CA GLN A 177 -0.65 -36.62 -22.62
C GLN A 177 -1.86 -37.41 -22.07
N SER A 178 -3.04 -36.78 -22.12
CA SER A 178 -4.08 -36.97 -23.18
C SER A 178 -5.28 -36.05 -22.89
N SER A 179 -5.89 -35.28 -23.82
CA SER A 179 -6.44 -35.56 -25.16
C SER A 179 -7.77 -36.32 -25.14
N PHE A 180 -8.92 -35.63 -25.08
CA PHE A 180 -10.24 -36.25 -25.34
C PHE A 180 -11.28 -35.38 -26.06
N PHE A 181 -11.37 -34.07 -25.82
CA PHE A 181 -12.16 -33.15 -26.66
C PHE A 181 -11.29 -32.00 -27.15
N GLY A 182 -10.85 -32.08 -28.40
CA GLY A 182 -10.08 -31.02 -29.04
C GLY A 182 -10.98 -29.97 -29.68
N GLN A 183 -10.69 -28.70 -29.42
CA GLN A 183 -10.87 -27.70 -30.47
C GLN A 183 -9.71 -27.82 -31.45
N SER A 184 -9.97 -27.65 -32.75
CA SER A 184 -8.91 -27.60 -33.75
C SER A 184 -8.17 -26.26 -33.67
N ALA A 185 -6.92 -26.22 -34.16
CA ALA A 185 -6.17 -24.98 -34.38
C ALA A 185 -6.83 -24.01 -35.39
N SER A 186 -8.00 -24.38 -35.93
CA SER A 186 -8.84 -23.59 -36.83
C SER A 186 -10.15 -23.09 -36.20
N GLN A 187 -10.38 -23.31 -34.90
CA GLN A 187 -11.51 -22.70 -34.18
C GLN A 187 -11.11 -21.38 -33.53
N ALA A 188 -11.88 -20.34 -33.85
CA ALA A 188 -11.80 -19.04 -33.20
C ALA A 188 -12.17 -19.12 -31.70
N CYS A 189 -11.77 -18.11 -30.94
CA CYS A 189 -12.03 -18.06 -29.50
C CYS A 189 -13.54 -18.05 -29.16
N PRO A 190 -13.96 -18.60 -28.00
CA PRO A 190 -15.35 -18.58 -27.56
C PRO A 190 -15.89 -17.14 -27.44
N GLY A 191 -16.71 -16.74 -28.41
CA GLY A 191 -17.31 -15.40 -28.48
C GLY A 191 -16.75 -14.50 -29.60
N THR A 192 -15.62 -14.85 -30.21
CA THR A 192 -15.05 -14.11 -31.36
C THR A 192 -15.48 -14.78 -32.68
N PRO A 193 -16.03 -14.04 -33.67
CA PRO A 193 -16.43 -14.62 -34.96
C PRO A 193 -15.23 -14.92 -35.88
N ASP A 194 -14.07 -14.36 -35.57
CA ASP A 194 -12.94 -14.23 -36.49
C ASP A 194 -11.88 -15.33 -36.32
N SER A 195 -11.50 -15.96 -37.44
CA SER A 195 -10.52 -17.06 -37.46
C SER A 195 -9.06 -16.64 -37.26
N TYR A 196 -8.75 -15.33 -37.25
CA TYR A 196 -7.41 -14.84 -36.88
C TYR A 196 -7.18 -14.76 -35.36
N VAL A 197 -8.21 -14.99 -34.54
CA VAL A 197 -8.12 -14.94 -33.07
C VAL A 197 -7.90 -16.33 -32.49
N ARG A 198 -6.82 -16.49 -31.70
CA ARG A 198 -6.30 -17.78 -31.25
C ARG A 198 -6.07 -17.80 -29.75
N CYS A 199 -6.76 -18.73 -29.08
CA CYS A 199 -6.62 -19.02 -27.65
C CYS A 199 -6.64 -20.55 -27.44
N ASP A 200 -5.83 -21.25 -28.22
CA ASP A 200 -5.44 -22.63 -27.98
C ASP A 200 -4.20 -22.68 -27.06
N THR A 201 -3.69 -23.88 -26.76
CA THR A 201 -2.49 -24.03 -25.93
C THR A 201 -1.21 -23.54 -26.62
N GLN A 202 -1.19 -23.36 -27.95
CA GLN A 202 -0.04 -22.81 -28.66
C GLN A 202 0.04 -21.29 -28.46
N ALA A 203 -1.10 -20.61 -28.37
CA ALA A 203 -1.17 -19.19 -27.99
C ALA A 203 -0.61 -18.95 -26.58
N ASP A 204 -0.97 -19.79 -25.60
CA ASP A 204 -0.43 -19.70 -24.23
C ASP A 204 1.10 -19.88 -24.20
N TYR A 205 1.63 -20.92 -24.88
CA TYR A 205 3.09 -21.13 -24.99
C TYR A 205 3.82 -19.99 -25.69
N PHE A 206 3.23 -19.41 -26.74
CA PHE A 206 3.82 -18.27 -27.45
C PHE A 206 3.90 -17.03 -26.54
N LEU A 207 2.82 -16.74 -25.80
CA LEU A 207 2.79 -15.61 -24.86
C LEU A 207 3.82 -15.79 -23.73
N GLU A 208 4.04 -17.01 -23.24
CA GLU A 208 5.09 -17.31 -22.27
C GLU A 208 6.51 -17.14 -22.86
N GLU A 209 6.75 -17.56 -24.11
CA GLU A 209 8.05 -17.37 -24.77
C GLU A 209 8.35 -15.88 -25.01
N MET A 210 7.39 -15.10 -25.52
CA MET A 210 7.54 -13.66 -25.70
C MET A 210 7.74 -12.93 -24.36
N GLN A 211 7.03 -13.35 -23.30
CA GLN A 211 7.24 -12.82 -21.95
C GLN A 211 8.65 -13.13 -21.44
N ARG A 212 9.19 -14.34 -21.68
CA ARG A 212 10.58 -14.66 -21.35
C ARG A 212 11.59 -13.78 -22.11
N TRP A 213 11.42 -13.61 -23.43
CA TRP A 213 12.30 -12.75 -24.23
C TRP A 213 12.30 -11.29 -23.71
N LEU A 214 11.15 -10.77 -23.27
CA LEU A 214 11.08 -9.46 -22.61
C LEU A 214 11.80 -9.43 -21.26
N ILE A 215 11.66 -10.47 -20.42
CA ILE A 215 12.34 -10.54 -19.11
C ILE A 215 13.86 -10.63 -19.27
N GLU A 216 14.35 -11.34 -20.29
CA GLU A 216 15.78 -11.49 -20.59
C GLU A 216 16.36 -10.23 -21.25
N GLY A 217 15.58 -9.50 -22.06
CA GLY A 217 16.01 -8.31 -22.81
C GLY A 217 15.74 -6.95 -22.16
N VAL A 218 14.79 -6.86 -21.20
CA VAL A 218 14.28 -5.57 -20.67
C VAL A 218 14.25 -5.57 -19.13
N ALA A 219 15.10 -4.73 -18.53
CA ALA A 219 15.09 -4.51 -17.09
C ALA A 219 13.71 -4.02 -16.60
N GLY A 220 13.17 -4.66 -15.56
CA GLY A 220 11.84 -4.38 -15.01
C GLY A 220 10.69 -5.20 -15.62
N ALA A 221 10.88 -5.88 -16.76
CA ALA A 221 9.83 -6.69 -17.39
C ALA A 221 9.40 -7.94 -16.59
N ALA A 222 10.07 -8.27 -15.48
CA ALA A 222 9.68 -9.35 -14.57
C ALA A 222 8.27 -9.18 -13.95
N ALA A 223 7.73 -7.96 -13.92
CA ALA A 223 6.36 -7.68 -13.51
C ALA A 223 5.32 -7.77 -14.64
N PHE A 224 5.75 -7.78 -15.91
CA PHE A 224 4.86 -7.81 -17.07
C PHE A 224 4.39 -9.23 -17.37
N ARG A 225 3.09 -9.40 -17.64
CA ARG A 225 2.46 -10.68 -17.96
C ARG A 225 1.62 -10.58 -19.22
N ALA A 226 2.25 -10.81 -20.38
CA ALA A 226 1.60 -10.79 -21.69
C ALA A 226 0.36 -11.72 -21.70
N ASP A 227 -0.84 -11.15 -21.74
CA ASP A 227 -2.12 -11.88 -21.82
C ASP A 227 -2.67 -11.90 -23.26
N ALA A 228 -2.21 -11.00 -24.13
CA ALA A 228 -2.44 -11.07 -25.57
C ALA A 228 -1.28 -10.50 -26.39
N ALA A 229 -1.22 -10.90 -27.66
CA ALA A 229 -0.26 -10.46 -28.66
C ALA A 229 -0.93 -10.28 -30.03
N LEU A 230 -0.79 -9.11 -30.65
CA LEU A 230 -1.00 -8.95 -32.08
C LEU A 230 0.33 -9.20 -32.80
N VAL A 231 0.36 -10.15 -33.73
CA VAL A 231 1.50 -10.42 -34.60
C VAL A 231 1.14 -9.97 -36.01
N VAL A 232 1.99 -9.15 -36.63
CA VAL A 232 1.86 -8.68 -38.02
C VAL A 232 3.18 -8.88 -38.74
N THR A 233 3.16 -9.51 -39.90
CA THR A 233 4.34 -9.75 -40.74
C THR A 233 4.11 -9.25 -42.17
N TRP A 234 4.89 -8.25 -42.58
CA TRP A 234 4.96 -7.79 -43.96
C TRP A 234 6.02 -8.63 -44.67
N TYR A 235 5.59 -9.60 -45.47
CA TYR A 235 6.46 -10.58 -46.10
C TYR A 235 6.81 -10.17 -47.54
N ASN A 236 8.12 -10.18 -47.84
CA ASN A 236 8.67 -9.90 -49.17
C ASN A 236 8.12 -8.61 -49.82
N THR A 237 8.14 -7.50 -49.07
CA THR A 237 7.69 -6.20 -49.57
C THR A 237 8.76 -5.49 -50.40
N ALA A 238 8.34 -4.81 -51.46
CA ALA A 238 9.18 -3.94 -52.27
C ALA A 238 8.90 -2.47 -51.91
N SER A 239 9.91 -1.76 -51.40
CA SER A 239 9.80 -0.32 -51.14
C SER A 239 9.80 0.46 -52.45
N ALA A 240 9.00 1.54 -52.55
CA ALA A 240 9.06 2.48 -53.67
C ALA A 240 10.39 3.28 -53.77
N ILE A 241 11.29 3.13 -52.80
CA ILE A 241 12.66 3.69 -52.83
C ILE A 241 13.60 2.77 -53.64
N SER A 242 13.30 1.48 -53.74
CA SER A 242 14.10 0.50 -54.49
C SER A 242 14.02 0.74 -56.01
N GLY A 243 15.14 0.58 -56.72
CA GLY A 243 15.16 0.62 -58.17
C GLY A 243 14.36 -0.54 -58.76
N ARG A 244 13.78 -0.33 -59.95
CA ARG A 244 13.02 -1.40 -60.64
C ARG A 244 13.88 -2.64 -60.92
N SER A 245 15.18 -2.43 -61.20
CA SER A 245 16.22 -3.47 -61.28
C SER A 245 16.35 -4.31 -60.01
N ASP A 246 16.12 -3.71 -58.85
CA ASP A 246 16.38 -4.29 -57.54
C ASP A 246 15.18 -5.15 -57.14
N ILE A 247 13.97 -4.67 -57.45
CA ILE A 247 12.71 -5.41 -57.37
C ILE A 247 12.72 -6.59 -58.36
N ASP A 248 13.12 -6.37 -59.62
CA ASP A 248 13.20 -7.42 -60.66
C ASP A 248 14.33 -8.44 -60.38
N SER A 249 15.31 -8.11 -59.52
CA SER A 249 16.34 -9.04 -59.01
C SER A 249 16.02 -9.63 -57.63
N GLY A 250 14.82 -9.39 -57.08
CA GLY A 250 14.32 -10.03 -55.87
C GLY A 250 14.85 -9.45 -54.56
N GLN A 251 15.34 -8.20 -54.55
CA GLN A 251 15.76 -7.50 -53.33
C GLN A 251 14.54 -7.03 -52.51
N LEU A 252 13.88 -7.98 -51.86
CA LEU A 252 12.69 -7.77 -51.05
C LEU A 252 13.03 -7.83 -49.55
N ALA A 253 12.29 -7.07 -48.75
CA ALA A 253 12.44 -7.06 -47.29
C ALA A 253 11.31 -7.84 -46.61
N THR A 254 11.54 -8.30 -45.38
CA THR A 254 10.48 -8.84 -44.51
C THR A 254 10.58 -8.17 -43.15
N TYR A 255 9.46 -7.68 -42.65
CA TYR A 255 9.35 -6.97 -41.37
C TYR A 255 8.28 -7.65 -40.50
N GLN A 256 8.49 -7.68 -39.20
CA GLN A 256 7.55 -8.27 -38.26
C GLN A 256 7.39 -7.39 -37.02
N ALA A 257 6.15 -7.18 -36.60
CA ALA A 257 5.77 -6.52 -35.36
C ALA A 257 5.06 -7.51 -34.44
N ILE A 258 5.38 -7.44 -33.15
CA ILE A 258 4.73 -8.20 -32.08
C ILE A 258 4.35 -7.18 -31.00
N TRP A 259 3.07 -6.84 -30.91
CA TRP A 259 2.54 -5.89 -29.92
C TRP A 259 1.89 -6.69 -28.80
N LEU A 260 2.46 -6.58 -27.60
CA LEU A 260 2.08 -7.36 -26.41
C LEU A 260 1.34 -6.46 -25.41
N THR A 261 0.35 -7.02 -24.72
CA THR A 261 -0.36 -6.35 -23.62
C THR A 261 -0.64 -7.30 -22.47
N ASP A 262 -0.63 -6.79 -21.24
CA ASP A 262 -1.19 -7.44 -20.05
C ASP A 262 -2.64 -6.96 -19.82
N ARG A 263 -3.28 -7.44 -18.74
CA ARG A 263 -4.72 -7.26 -18.49
C ARG A 263 -5.01 -6.32 -17.30
N VAL A 264 -4.69 -5.04 -17.43
CA VAL A 264 -5.21 -3.98 -16.54
C VAL A 264 -5.61 -2.75 -17.37
N ILE A 265 -6.69 -2.06 -16.97
CA ILE A 265 -7.13 -0.79 -17.56
C ILE A 265 -6.47 0.34 -16.78
N VAL A 266 -5.91 1.34 -17.46
CA VAL A 266 -5.35 2.55 -16.83
C VAL A 266 -5.75 3.79 -17.62
N SER A 267 -6.18 4.85 -16.93
CA SER A 267 -6.22 6.21 -17.47
C SER A 267 -5.10 7.06 -16.87
N GLN A 268 -4.72 8.10 -17.60
CA GLN A 268 -3.70 9.06 -17.16
C GLN A 268 -4.20 9.98 -16.03
N LEU A 269 -3.24 10.68 -15.42
CA LEU A 269 -3.40 11.93 -14.63
C LEU A 269 -3.89 11.81 -13.18
N THR A 270 -2.97 11.50 -12.27
CA THR A 270 -2.49 12.53 -11.32
C THR A 270 -1.03 12.27 -10.93
N THR A 271 -0.31 13.28 -10.41
CA THR A 271 1.12 13.16 -10.08
C THR A 271 1.35 13.29 -8.58
N GLU A 272 1.74 12.20 -7.92
CA GLU A 272 2.16 12.26 -6.51
C GLU A 272 3.65 12.61 -6.36
N GLN A 273 3.95 13.44 -5.37
CA GLN A 273 5.31 13.79 -4.95
C GLN A 273 5.48 13.43 -3.47
N VAL A 274 6.46 12.58 -3.17
CA VAL A 274 6.84 12.27 -1.79
C VAL A 274 7.63 13.44 -1.19
N CYS A 275 7.28 13.86 0.02
CA CYS A 275 8.10 14.74 0.85
C CYS A 275 8.84 13.89 1.89
N CYS A 276 10.17 14.03 1.95
CA CYS A 276 11.03 13.20 2.78
C CYS A 276 11.51 13.96 4.02
N TYR A 277 11.82 13.20 5.07
CA TYR A 277 12.46 13.68 6.29
C TYR A 277 13.92 13.22 6.33
N ASP A 278 14.78 13.99 6.99
CA ASP A 278 16.15 13.55 7.32
C ASP A 278 16.19 12.63 8.55
N ASP A 279 17.37 12.14 8.90
CA ASP A 279 17.60 11.25 10.05
C ASP A 279 17.34 11.93 11.42
N GLN A 280 17.17 13.26 11.42
CA GLN A 280 16.85 14.08 12.58
C GLN A 280 15.37 14.52 12.59
N GLY A 281 14.53 13.98 11.69
CA GLY A 281 13.11 14.28 11.60
C GLY A 281 12.77 15.64 10.98
N HIS A 282 13.73 16.36 10.38
CA HIS A 282 13.44 17.62 9.70
C HIS A 282 12.96 17.37 8.28
N LEU A 283 11.94 18.13 7.86
CA LEU A 283 11.41 18.06 6.51
C LEU A 283 12.47 18.56 5.51
N MET A 284 12.91 17.69 4.60
CA MET A 284 13.97 17.98 3.63
C MET A 284 13.49 19.01 2.60
N GLN A 285 13.78 20.28 2.85
CA GLN A 285 13.35 21.38 1.99
C GLN A 285 14.02 21.32 0.63
N THR A 286 13.25 21.61 -0.42
CA THR A 286 13.71 21.56 -1.81
C THR A 286 13.65 22.96 -2.39
N SER A 287 14.73 23.46 -2.99
CA SER A 287 14.70 24.75 -3.67
C SER A 287 13.78 24.69 -4.90
N TYR A 288 12.65 25.41 -4.85
CA TYR A 288 11.72 25.58 -5.97
C TYR A 288 12.38 26.24 -7.19
N GLN A 289 13.44 27.03 -6.95
CA GLN A 289 14.27 27.62 -7.99
C GLN A 289 14.93 26.52 -8.83
N PRO A 290 14.83 26.52 -10.18
CA PRO A 290 15.66 25.66 -11.02
C PRO A 290 17.11 26.12 -10.93
N VAL A 291 17.86 25.56 -9.97
CA VAL A 291 19.26 25.93 -9.72
C VAL A 291 20.08 25.64 -10.97
N ILE A 292 20.79 26.67 -11.46
CA ILE A 292 21.45 26.67 -12.78
C ILE A 292 22.58 25.63 -12.86
N LYS A 293 23.08 25.16 -11.72
CA LYS A 293 24.10 24.13 -11.57
C LYS A 293 23.98 23.49 -10.19
N VAL A 294 23.98 22.16 -10.10
CA VAL A 294 24.16 21.48 -8.81
C VAL A 294 25.64 21.39 -8.46
N THR A 295 25.91 21.61 -7.19
CA THR A 295 27.20 21.37 -6.52
C THR A 295 26.93 20.44 -5.33
N PRO A 296 27.95 19.78 -4.74
CA PRO A 296 27.75 18.88 -3.60
C PRO A 296 27.07 19.56 -2.39
N ASP A 297 27.18 20.88 -2.30
CA ASP A 297 26.62 21.74 -1.25
C ASP A 297 25.13 22.10 -1.48
N VAL A 298 24.59 21.81 -2.66
CA VAL A 298 23.19 22.07 -3.04
C VAL A 298 22.62 20.84 -3.79
N PRO A 299 22.42 19.70 -3.10
CA PRO A 299 21.94 18.46 -3.71
C PRO A 299 20.50 18.57 -4.25
N TYR A 300 20.14 17.69 -5.20
CA TYR A 300 18.78 17.61 -5.71
C TYR A 300 17.79 17.00 -4.70
N ASN A 301 16.50 17.31 -4.90
CA ASN A 301 15.36 16.92 -4.08
C ASN A 301 15.27 15.40 -3.84
N PRO A 302 15.13 14.90 -2.59
CA PRO A 302 14.91 13.49 -2.31
C PRO A 302 13.63 12.89 -2.92
N GLY A 303 12.64 13.70 -3.30
CA GLY A 303 11.44 13.29 -4.05
C GLY A 303 11.32 13.90 -5.45
N PHE A 304 10.30 13.50 -6.21
CA PHE A 304 9.87 14.17 -7.44
C PHE A 304 8.41 13.79 -7.77
N PRO A 305 7.65 14.60 -8.52
CA PRO A 305 6.32 14.21 -8.98
C PRO A 305 6.42 13.04 -9.98
N MET A 306 5.87 11.87 -9.63
CA MET A 306 5.77 10.70 -10.50
C MET A 306 4.58 10.84 -11.48
N ARG A 307 4.63 10.19 -12.65
CA ARG A 307 3.56 10.18 -13.68
C ARG A 307 2.79 8.88 -13.73
N ALA A 308 3.43 7.78 -13.37
CA ALA A 308 2.88 6.43 -13.38
C ALA A 308 3.15 5.81 -12.01
N TYR A 309 2.43 6.29 -11.00
CA TYR A 309 2.68 5.97 -9.60
C TYR A 309 2.18 4.58 -9.22
N GLU A 310 3.08 3.75 -8.68
CA GLU A 310 2.82 2.33 -8.41
C GLU A 310 1.79 2.08 -7.29
N PHE A 311 1.44 3.08 -6.47
CA PHE A 311 0.43 2.95 -5.41
C PHE A 311 -0.99 3.39 -5.83
N GLY A 312 -1.17 3.80 -7.09
CA GLY A 312 -2.47 4.17 -7.68
C GLY A 312 -2.83 5.64 -7.51
N THR A 313 -3.63 6.19 -8.43
CA THR A 313 -4.18 7.56 -8.38
C THR A 313 -5.54 7.60 -9.08
N ALA A 314 -6.46 8.47 -8.64
CA ALA A 314 -7.81 8.50 -9.17
C ALA A 314 -7.83 8.72 -10.71
N PRO A 315 -8.63 7.96 -11.48
CA PRO A 315 -9.68 7.02 -11.04
C PRO A 315 -9.20 5.58 -10.72
N TYR A 316 -7.95 5.22 -11.02
CA TYR A 316 -7.35 3.90 -10.72
C TYR A 316 -6.62 3.95 -9.38
N MET A 317 -7.41 4.01 -8.31
CA MET A 317 -6.96 4.34 -6.95
C MET A 317 -6.07 3.25 -6.30
N GLY A 318 -5.81 2.12 -6.95
CA GLY A 318 -5.11 0.98 -6.33
C GLY A 318 -3.63 0.82 -6.65
N GLN A 319 -2.90 0.37 -5.64
CA GLN A 319 -1.52 -0.05 -5.76
C GLN A 319 -1.40 -1.28 -6.68
N TYR A 320 -0.45 -1.19 -7.62
CA TYR A 320 -0.25 -2.09 -8.76
C TYR A 320 -1.38 -2.12 -9.80
N GLU A 321 -2.32 -1.16 -9.80
CA GLU A 321 -3.23 -0.94 -10.94
C GLU A 321 -2.50 -0.23 -12.11
N VAL A 322 -1.36 0.40 -11.86
CA VAL A 322 -0.46 0.92 -12.91
C VAL A 322 0.59 -0.16 -13.25
N PRO A 323 0.72 -0.61 -14.52
CA PRO A 323 1.75 -1.56 -14.93
C PRO A 323 3.17 -1.06 -14.59
N GLY A 324 3.99 -1.92 -13.99
CA GLY A 324 5.36 -1.56 -13.57
C GLY A 324 6.26 -1.08 -14.71
N LEU A 325 6.00 -1.51 -15.95
CA LEU A 325 6.72 -1.00 -17.13
C LEU A 325 6.39 0.49 -17.42
N SER A 326 5.18 0.95 -17.07
CA SER A 326 4.78 2.36 -17.18
C SER A 326 5.50 3.23 -16.13
N ALA A 327 5.60 2.75 -14.88
CA ALA A 327 6.40 3.39 -13.83
C ALA A 327 7.89 3.43 -14.20
N PHE A 328 8.41 2.31 -14.71
CA PHE A 328 9.77 2.22 -15.22
C PHE A 328 10.03 3.23 -16.35
N HIS A 329 9.20 3.24 -17.40
CA HIS A 329 9.42 4.09 -18.56
C HIS A 329 9.26 5.59 -18.26
N ASN A 330 8.25 5.97 -17.46
CA ASN A 330 7.96 7.39 -17.22
C ASN A 330 8.84 8.01 -16.13
N ASP A 331 9.16 7.26 -15.07
CA ASP A 331 9.70 7.82 -13.84
C ASP A 331 11.09 7.25 -13.47
N TYR A 332 11.25 5.93 -13.35
CA TYR A 332 12.54 5.34 -12.94
C TYR A 332 13.62 5.45 -14.02
N MET A 333 13.31 5.16 -15.29
CA MET A 333 14.29 5.20 -16.39
C MET A 333 14.79 6.64 -16.65
N PRO A 334 13.94 7.69 -16.75
CA PRO A 334 14.44 9.04 -16.93
C PRO A 334 15.23 9.57 -15.72
N TYR A 335 14.84 9.18 -14.50
CA TYR A 335 15.64 9.49 -13.30
C TYR A 335 17.01 8.80 -13.34
N PHE A 336 17.07 7.50 -13.65
CA PHE A 336 18.33 6.77 -13.76
C PHE A 336 19.24 7.37 -14.84
N LEU A 337 18.72 7.62 -16.03
CA LEU A 337 19.52 8.15 -17.15
C LEU A 337 20.03 9.57 -16.87
N CYS A 338 19.19 10.47 -16.36
CA CYS A 338 19.59 11.86 -16.11
C CYS A 338 20.40 12.06 -14.82
N CYS A 339 20.10 11.32 -13.75
CA CYS A 339 20.62 11.57 -12.39
C CYS A 339 21.55 10.49 -11.83
N LYS A 340 21.60 9.28 -12.39
CA LYS A 340 22.59 8.26 -11.98
C LYS A 340 23.64 7.97 -13.05
N PHE A 341 23.25 7.92 -14.32
CA PHE A 341 24.17 7.66 -15.43
C PHE A 341 24.84 8.95 -15.95
N ALA A 342 24.04 10.00 -16.21
CA ALA A 342 24.52 11.27 -16.73
C ALA A 342 24.63 12.40 -15.68
N ASP A 343 24.54 12.08 -14.38
CA ASP A 343 24.77 12.91 -13.18
C ASP A 343 24.67 14.45 -13.36
N PHE A 344 25.68 15.07 -13.98
CA PHE A 344 25.70 16.48 -14.41
C PHE A 344 24.49 16.96 -15.24
N ARG A 345 23.62 16.06 -15.73
CA ARG A 345 22.37 16.35 -16.44
C ARG A 345 21.10 16.23 -15.59
N CYS A 346 21.21 15.90 -14.31
CA CYS A 346 20.06 15.71 -13.41
C CYS A 346 19.13 16.94 -13.36
N GLN A 347 19.70 18.14 -13.57
CA GLN A 347 19.00 19.40 -13.83
C GLN A 347 17.86 19.29 -14.85
N MET A 348 18.05 18.56 -15.95
CA MET A 348 17.06 18.44 -17.01
C MET A 348 15.89 17.51 -16.62
N PHE A 349 16.10 16.61 -15.66
CA PHE A 349 15.03 15.82 -15.06
C PHE A 349 14.19 16.70 -14.15
N TYR A 350 14.78 17.35 -13.15
CA TYR A 350 14.04 18.20 -12.20
C TYR A 350 13.44 19.46 -12.84
N TRP A 351 14.03 20.01 -13.91
CA TRP A 351 13.38 21.07 -14.69
C TRP A 351 12.10 20.60 -15.41
N ARG A 352 12.03 19.34 -15.83
CA ARG A 352 10.81 18.70 -16.36
C ARG A 352 9.93 18.03 -15.28
N ARG A 353 10.40 18.00 -14.03
CA ARG A 353 9.76 17.42 -12.83
C ARG A 353 9.88 18.39 -11.64
N PRO A 354 9.36 19.63 -11.76
CA PRO A 354 9.50 20.65 -10.71
C PRO A 354 8.81 20.20 -9.43
N SER A 355 9.46 20.48 -8.29
CA SER A 355 9.00 20.14 -6.96
C SER A 355 8.12 21.23 -6.35
N SER A 356 7.14 20.85 -5.52
CA SER A 356 6.36 21.76 -4.67
C SER A 356 7.17 22.44 -3.54
N GLY A 357 8.44 22.06 -3.36
CA GLY A 357 9.30 22.57 -2.27
C GLY A 357 9.03 21.93 -0.90
N CYS A 358 7.90 21.24 -0.72
CA CYS A 358 7.38 20.69 0.54
C CYS A 358 7.17 21.74 1.66
N GLN A 359 7.35 23.04 1.42
CA GLN A 359 7.28 24.08 2.46
C GLN A 359 5.88 24.27 3.07
N GLU A 360 4.82 23.89 2.34
CA GLU A 360 3.44 23.89 2.81
C GLU A 360 2.94 22.50 3.25
N TYR A 361 3.81 21.47 3.28
CA TYR A 361 3.42 20.13 3.71
C TYR A 361 3.23 20.09 5.24
N GLN A 362 1.97 20.02 5.66
CA GLN A 362 1.61 19.70 7.04
C GLN A 362 1.40 18.18 7.16
N PRO A 363 2.15 17.48 8.04
CA PRO A 363 1.92 16.04 8.25
C PRO A 363 0.55 15.78 8.91
N PRO A 364 -0.04 14.58 8.71
CA PRO A 364 -1.25 14.17 9.42
C PRO A 364 -0.98 14.03 10.92
N ALA A 365 -1.97 14.32 11.74
CA ALA A 365 -1.89 14.11 13.18
C ALA A 365 -2.00 12.61 13.51
N TYR A 366 -1.16 12.10 14.41
CA TYR A 366 -1.00 10.68 14.71
C TYR A 366 -1.36 10.37 16.17
N GLY A 367 -2.06 9.26 16.42
CA GLY A 367 -2.33 8.77 17.76
C GLY A 367 -2.34 7.25 17.79
N GLU A 368 -1.90 6.65 18.90
CA GLU A 368 -1.77 5.19 19.04
C GLU A 368 -2.14 4.70 20.45
N VAL A 369 -2.79 3.54 20.53
CA VAL A 369 -3.06 2.82 21.78
C VAL A 369 -2.32 1.48 21.79
N MET A 370 -1.69 1.18 22.92
CA MET A 370 -0.81 0.03 23.10
C MET A 370 -1.00 -0.62 24.48
N GLY A 371 -0.63 -1.90 24.59
CA GLY A 371 -0.52 -2.59 25.88
C GLY A 371 -1.83 -2.59 26.70
N ALA A 372 -1.72 -2.36 28.01
CA ALA A 372 -2.86 -2.23 28.92
C ALA A 372 -3.60 -0.88 28.83
N GLY A 373 -3.84 -0.38 27.61
CA GLY A 373 -4.55 0.88 27.37
C GLY A 373 -3.70 2.13 27.60
N THR A 374 -2.41 2.08 27.24
CA THR A 374 -1.57 3.29 27.14
C THR A 374 -1.91 4.01 25.83
N PHE A 375 -2.39 5.26 25.92
CA PHE A 375 -2.76 6.10 24.78
C PHE A 375 -1.74 7.23 24.59
N ASN A 376 -1.37 7.46 23.32
CA ASN A 376 -0.85 8.73 22.82
C ASN A 376 -1.91 9.33 21.88
N THR A 377 -2.34 10.56 22.13
CA THR A 377 -3.44 11.21 21.39
C THR A 377 -2.96 11.95 20.15
N ILE A 378 -3.90 12.30 19.25
CA ILE A 378 -3.59 13.12 18.05
C ILE A 378 -3.21 14.58 18.37
N ASP A 379 -3.22 14.96 19.65
CA ASP A 379 -2.74 16.25 20.16
C ASP A 379 -1.51 16.12 21.09
N ASN A 380 -0.85 14.95 21.13
CA ASN A 380 0.30 14.59 21.99
C ASN A 380 0.06 14.45 23.51
N ASP A 381 -1.18 14.54 24.01
CA ASP A 381 -1.50 14.11 25.38
C ASP A 381 -1.29 12.60 25.52
N LYS A 382 -0.62 12.18 26.61
CA LYS A 382 -0.28 10.78 26.93
C LYS A 382 -0.91 10.38 28.26
N PHE A 383 -1.64 9.25 28.30
CA PHE A 383 -2.29 8.74 29.52
C PHE A 383 -2.48 7.22 29.46
N ILE A 384 -2.78 6.59 30.61
CA ILE A 384 -3.25 5.19 30.62
C ILE A 384 -4.72 5.18 31.03
N PHE A 385 -5.57 4.63 30.17
CA PHE A 385 -6.99 4.43 30.41
C PHE A 385 -7.33 2.95 30.29
N ASN A 386 -7.79 2.37 31.39
CA ASN A 386 -8.01 0.95 31.55
C ASN A 386 -9.42 0.71 32.09
N GLU A 387 -10.37 0.46 31.20
CA GLU A 387 -11.72 -0.02 31.52
C GLU A 387 -12.23 -1.00 30.45
N PRO A 388 -13.20 -1.88 30.79
CA PRO A 388 -13.89 -2.71 29.82
C PRO A 388 -15.09 -1.97 29.20
N GLY A 389 -15.15 -1.95 27.86
CA GLY A 389 -16.23 -1.31 27.12
C GLY A 389 -15.94 -1.15 25.63
N VAL A 390 -16.92 -0.58 24.90
CA VAL A 390 -16.72 -0.04 23.55
C VAL A 390 -16.66 1.47 23.64
N TYR A 391 -15.64 2.07 23.03
CA TYR A 391 -15.38 3.51 23.09
C TYR A 391 -15.24 4.09 21.68
N ASN A 392 -15.84 5.26 21.46
CA ASN A 392 -15.64 6.11 20.28
C ASN A 392 -14.19 6.60 20.30
N ALA A 393 -13.32 5.90 19.57
CA ALA A 393 -11.90 6.20 19.47
C ALA A 393 -11.67 7.53 18.72
N LEU A 394 -12.40 7.72 17.62
CA LEU A 394 -12.43 8.93 16.83
C LEU A 394 -13.84 9.13 16.25
N TYR A 395 -14.40 10.32 16.42
CA TYR A 395 -15.62 10.76 15.78
C TYR A 395 -15.43 12.13 15.14
N ILE A 396 -15.88 12.23 13.88
CA ILE A 396 -15.89 13.47 13.11
C ILE A 396 -17.29 13.62 12.48
N PRO A 397 -18.05 14.70 12.79
CA PRO A 397 -19.35 14.94 12.19
C PRO A 397 -19.23 15.33 10.72
N LYS A 398 -20.25 15.01 9.91
CA LYS A 398 -20.32 15.39 8.50
C LYS A 398 -20.34 16.91 8.32
N THR A 399 -19.64 17.42 7.31
CA THR A 399 -19.74 18.82 6.87
C THR A 399 -20.14 18.91 5.39
N LEU A 400 -20.06 20.10 4.79
CA LEU A 400 -20.21 20.28 3.34
C LEU A 400 -18.96 19.84 2.54
N ALA A 401 -17.81 19.72 3.20
CA ALA A 401 -16.51 19.43 2.57
C ALA A 401 -15.85 18.12 3.06
N THR A 402 -16.34 17.55 4.15
CA THR A 402 -15.78 16.33 4.77
C THR A 402 -16.88 15.30 5.08
N PRO A 403 -16.63 14.00 4.86
CA PRO A 403 -17.55 12.94 5.28
C PRO A 403 -17.67 12.87 6.81
N GLU A 404 -18.76 12.27 7.28
CA GLU A 404 -18.83 11.75 8.65
C GLU A 404 -17.83 10.60 8.82
N VAL A 405 -17.17 10.49 9.97
CA VAL A 405 -16.23 9.41 10.28
C VAL A 405 -16.48 8.89 11.69
N LYS A 406 -16.57 7.57 11.83
CA LYS A 406 -16.85 6.85 13.08
C LYS A 406 -15.84 5.74 13.25
N VAL A 407 -15.08 5.78 14.34
CA VAL A 407 -14.13 4.73 14.74
C VAL A 407 -14.41 4.34 16.18
N GLN A 408 -14.62 3.05 16.45
CA GLN A 408 -14.78 2.52 17.80
C GLN A 408 -13.75 1.43 18.08
N ILE A 409 -13.20 1.43 19.30
CA ILE A 409 -12.35 0.36 19.83
C ILE A 409 -13.10 -0.42 20.91
N ARG A 410 -12.86 -1.72 20.98
CA ARG A 410 -13.39 -2.61 22.03
C ARG A 410 -12.26 -3.00 22.98
N MET A 411 -12.40 -2.60 24.24
CA MET A 411 -11.49 -2.94 25.32
C MET A 411 -12.10 -4.04 26.19
N GLU A 412 -11.39 -5.15 26.36
CA GLU A 412 -11.83 -6.30 27.17
C GLU A 412 -10.78 -6.64 28.24
N ARG A 413 -11.20 -7.22 29.36
CA ARG A 413 -10.29 -7.65 30.44
C ARG A 413 -9.37 -8.77 29.95
N TYR A 414 -8.07 -8.54 30.02
CA TYR A 414 -7.08 -9.54 29.65
C TYR A 414 -7.10 -10.69 30.68
N PRO A 415 -7.10 -11.95 30.25
CA PRO A 415 -7.14 -13.09 31.16
C PRO A 415 -5.79 -13.28 31.87
N ASN A 416 -5.86 -13.76 33.11
CA ASN A 416 -4.71 -14.05 33.95
C ASN A 416 -3.94 -15.27 33.40
N ARG A 417 -2.81 -15.02 32.72
CA ARG A 417 -1.97 -16.08 32.11
C ARG A 417 -1.11 -16.86 33.13
N ARG A 418 -1.27 -16.62 34.45
CA ARG A 418 -0.71 -17.46 35.55
C ARG A 418 -1.58 -18.68 35.88
N VAL A 419 -2.77 -18.82 35.27
CA VAL A 419 -3.65 -19.98 35.47
C VAL A 419 -3.03 -21.22 34.82
N ASP A 420 -2.75 -22.26 35.62
CA ASP A 420 -2.21 -23.52 35.11
C ASP A 420 -3.29 -24.39 34.45
N PHE A 421 -3.19 -24.49 33.12
CA PHE A 421 -4.06 -25.32 32.28
C PHE A 421 -3.87 -26.83 32.52
N SER A 422 -2.77 -27.27 33.15
CA SER A 422 -2.52 -28.69 33.46
C SER A 422 -3.53 -29.30 34.45
N LEU A 423 -4.18 -28.45 35.25
CA LEU A 423 -5.16 -28.84 36.28
C LEU A 423 -6.58 -29.08 35.72
N LEU A 424 -6.78 -28.82 34.43
CA LEU A 424 -8.05 -29.01 33.71
C LEU A 424 -8.55 -30.46 33.84
N GLY A 425 -9.81 -30.62 34.26
CA GLY A 425 -10.45 -31.94 34.39
C GLY A 425 -10.02 -32.76 35.62
N ARG A 426 -9.00 -32.34 36.38
CA ARG A 426 -8.70 -32.88 37.71
C ARG A 426 -9.29 -32.03 38.83
N TYR A 427 -8.96 -30.74 38.83
CA TYR A 427 -9.36 -29.79 39.88
C TYR A 427 -9.91 -28.47 39.35
N MET A 428 -9.81 -28.22 38.03
CA MET A 428 -10.33 -27.01 37.39
C MET A 428 -11.32 -27.37 36.28
N ALA A 429 -12.46 -26.67 36.22
CA ALA A 429 -13.45 -26.80 35.16
C ALA A 429 -13.07 -25.95 33.93
N GLN A 430 -13.52 -26.33 32.74
CA GLN A 430 -13.25 -25.58 31.49
C GLN A 430 -13.64 -24.09 31.57
N GLN A 431 -14.72 -23.77 32.30
CA GLN A 431 -15.21 -22.40 32.49
C GLN A 431 -14.31 -21.55 33.42
N ASP A 432 -13.41 -22.18 34.19
CA ASP A 432 -12.58 -21.55 35.22
C ASP A 432 -11.17 -21.21 34.72
N LEU A 433 -10.87 -21.52 33.45
CA LEU A 433 -9.60 -21.21 32.79
C LEU A 433 -9.47 -19.71 32.45
N VAL A 434 -10.59 -19.06 32.09
CA VAL A 434 -10.62 -17.64 31.71
C VAL A 434 -10.94 -16.79 32.93
N GLN A 435 -9.92 -16.61 33.78
CA GLN A 435 -10.00 -15.74 34.96
C GLN A 435 -9.54 -14.32 34.57
N PRO A 436 -10.33 -13.26 34.79
CA PRO A 436 -9.96 -11.92 34.34
C PRO A 436 -8.95 -11.24 35.27
N THR A 437 -8.12 -10.37 34.70
CA THR A 437 -7.32 -9.40 35.47
C THR A 437 -8.07 -8.07 35.66
N ASN A 438 -7.40 -7.09 36.26
CA ASN A 438 -7.81 -5.68 36.27
C ASN A 438 -6.99 -4.83 35.27
N ALA A 439 -6.56 -5.46 34.17
CA ALA A 439 -6.10 -4.77 32.97
C ALA A 439 -7.02 -5.10 31.79
N THR A 440 -7.42 -4.09 31.02
CA THR A 440 -8.05 -4.25 29.71
C THR A 440 -7.07 -3.98 28.57
N VAL A 441 -7.33 -4.62 27.42
CA VAL A 441 -6.58 -4.48 26.16
C VAL A 441 -7.54 -4.25 25.01
N VAL A 442 -7.07 -3.59 23.94
CA VAL A 442 -7.85 -3.48 22.70
C VAL A 442 -7.89 -4.85 22.01
N THR A 443 -9.11 -5.36 21.82
CA THR A 443 -9.40 -6.66 21.19
C THR A 443 -9.93 -6.53 19.77
N GLY A 444 -10.34 -5.32 19.37
CA GLY A 444 -10.82 -5.03 18.04
C GLY A 444 -11.07 -3.54 17.82
N VAL A 445 -11.02 -3.14 16.56
CA VAL A 445 -11.43 -1.83 16.06
C VAL A 445 -12.48 -2.01 14.98
N VAL A 446 -13.41 -1.07 14.90
CA VAL A 446 -14.39 -0.96 13.82
C VAL A 446 -14.42 0.47 13.32
N LEU A 447 -14.49 0.63 12.00
CA LEU A 447 -14.51 1.93 11.34
C LEU A 447 -15.52 1.99 10.20
N GLU A 448 -16.08 3.19 10.02
CA GLU A 448 -17.05 3.53 8.99
C GLU A 448 -16.96 5.03 8.68
N ALA A 449 -17.16 5.41 7.42
CA ALA A 449 -17.41 6.79 7.02
C ALA A 449 -18.68 6.91 6.16
N THR A 450 -19.10 8.15 5.88
CA THR A 450 -20.22 8.43 4.97
C THR A 450 -20.06 7.65 3.65
N GLY A 451 -21.06 6.87 3.28
CA GLY A 451 -21.09 6.13 2.02
C GLY A 451 -20.25 4.84 1.99
N THR A 452 -19.38 4.59 2.98
CA THR A 452 -18.45 3.46 2.93
C THR A 452 -19.02 2.14 3.45
N ASP A 453 -18.36 1.03 3.12
CA ASP A 453 -18.55 -0.23 3.83
C ASP A 453 -18.02 -0.11 5.28
N ARG A 454 -18.63 -0.84 6.22
CA ARG A 454 -18.13 -0.95 7.61
C ARG A 454 -17.07 -2.05 7.65
N VAL A 455 -15.92 -1.74 8.25
CA VAL A 455 -14.80 -2.68 8.44
C VAL A 455 -14.60 -2.96 9.93
N HIS A 456 -14.52 -4.23 10.31
CA HIS A 456 -14.11 -4.69 11.64
C HIS A 456 -12.77 -5.43 11.54
N VAL A 457 -11.79 -5.05 12.36
CA VAL A 457 -10.54 -5.78 12.55
C VAL A 457 -10.49 -6.25 13.99
N LEU A 458 -10.55 -7.57 14.19
CA LEU A 458 -10.70 -8.20 15.50
C LEU A 458 -9.56 -9.19 15.75
N ALA A 459 -9.07 -9.34 16.96
CA ALA A 459 -8.22 -10.48 17.31
C ALA A 459 -9.02 -11.80 17.27
N ARG A 460 -8.35 -12.93 17.06
CA ARG A 460 -9.01 -14.26 17.12
C ARG A 460 -8.99 -14.85 18.52
N LYS A 461 -10.13 -15.42 18.92
CA LYS A 461 -10.30 -16.22 20.13
C LYS A 461 -9.28 -17.37 20.19
N ASP A 462 -8.74 -17.61 21.37
CA ASP A 462 -7.50 -18.37 21.62
C ASP A 462 -7.38 -19.71 20.84
N THR A 463 -8.47 -20.45 20.68
CA THR A 463 -8.49 -21.79 20.07
C THR A 463 -8.41 -21.83 18.53
N ARG A 464 -8.34 -20.70 17.82
CA ARG A 464 -8.36 -20.65 16.33
C ARG A 464 -7.31 -19.74 15.68
N ARG A 465 -6.14 -19.60 16.33
CA ARG A 465 -5.10 -18.61 15.99
C ARG A 465 -3.95 -19.11 15.07
N PHE A 466 -3.82 -20.41 14.86
CA PHE A 466 -2.65 -21.06 14.21
C PHE A 466 -2.32 -20.59 12.78
N ARG A 467 -3.30 -20.11 11.99
CA ARG A 467 -3.10 -19.60 10.63
C ARG A 467 -3.32 -18.08 10.50
N TYR A 468 -4.13 -17.52 11.39
CA TYR A 468 -4.52 -16.11 11.37
C TYR A 468 -4.62 -15.60 12.80
N ARG A 469 -3.96 -14.48 13.09
CA ARG A 469 -4.01 -13.82 14.40
C ARG A 469 -5.26 -12.96 14.58
N THR A 470 -5.70 -12.34 13.49
CA THR A 470 -6.85 -11.44 13.41
C THR A 470 -7.93 -11.98 12.45
N SER A 471 -9.07 -11.30 12.44
CA SER A 471 -10.18 -11.48 11.51
C SER A 471 -10.57 -10.11 10.96
N ILE A 472 -10.61 -9.99 9.63
CA ILE A 472 -11.03 -8.77 8.93
C ILE A 472 -12.42 -9.04 8.34
N VAL A 473 -13.44 -8.32 8.80
CA VAL A 473 -14.81 -8.45 8.33
C VAL A 473 -15.20 -7.15 7.61
N VAL A 474 -15.76 -7.25 6.42
CA VAL A 474 -16.19 -6.10 5.60
C VAL A 474 -17.57 -6.35 5.01
N GLY A 475 -18.53 -5.49 5.35
CA GLY A 475 -19.95 -5.68 5.00
C GLY A 475 -20.50 -6.98 5.60
N ASN A 476 -20.20 -7.23 6.89
CA ASN A 476 -20.49 -8.47 7.63
C ASN A 476 -19.91 -9.78 7.06
N ILE A 477 -19.07 -9.73 6.02
CA ILE A 477 -18.42 -10.90 5.40
C ILE A 477 -16.93 -10.94 5.79
N LEU A 478 -16.47 -12.08 6.31
CA LEU A 478 -15.06 -12.34 6.63
C LEU A 478 -14.20 -12.40 5.36
N ARG A 479 -13.06 -11.68 5.37
CA ARG A 479 -12.13 -11.55 4.24
C ARG A 479 -10.78 -12.19 4.58
N TYR A 480 -10.11 -12.69 3.54
CA TYR A 480 -8.84 -13.42 3.61
C TYR A 480 -7.87 -12.82 2.58
N PHE A 481 -6.61 -12.63 2.97
CA PHE A 481 -5.62 -11.84 2.23
C PHE A 481 -4.41 -12.65 1.74
N ASP A 482 -4.48 -13.99 1.85
CA ASP A 482 -3.42 -14.94 1.48
C ASP A 482 -2.88 -14.74 0.04
N THR A 483 -3.78 -14.50 -0.92
CA THR A 483 -3.46 -14.37 -2.35
C THR A 483 -3.42 -12.92 -2.82
N MET A 484 -4.26 -12.07 -2.24
CA MET A 484 -4.44 -10.66 -2.62
C MET A 484 -4.40 -9.82 -1.35
N ARG A 485 -3.23 -9.20 -1.11
CA ARG A 485 -2.89 -8.48 0.12
C ARG A 485 -3.57 -7.12 0.26
N ILE A 486 -4.00 -6.54 -0.85
CA ILE A 486 -4.68 -5.24 -0.93
C ILE A 486 -6.06 -5.54 -1.50
N GLN A 487 -7.13 -5.20 -0.79
CA GLN A 487 -8.50 -5.41 -1.24
C GLN A 487 -9.28 -4.11 -1.10
N ARG A 488 -10.02 -3.78 -2.17
CA ARG A 488 -10.79 -2.54 -2.30
C ARG A 488 -12.27 -2.85 -2.10
N PHE A 489 -12.90 -2.06 -1.24
CA PHE A 489 -14.31 -2.14 -0.86
C PHE A 489 -14.94 -0.75 -1.10
N LYS A 490 -16.24 -0.56 -0.81
CA LYS A 490 -16.94 0.70 -1.09
C LYS A 490 -16.32 1.84 -0.26
N GLY A 491 -15.48 2.68 -0.88
CA GLY A 491 -14.79 3.81 -0.24
C GLY A 491 -13.78 3.42 0.87
N VAL A 492 -13.35 2.15 0.90
CA VAL A 492 -12.35 1.66 1.87
C VAL A 492 -11.33 0.76 1.19
N MET A 493 -10.05 1.04 1.39
CA MET A 493 -8.96 0.15 1.04
C MET A 493 -8.46 -0.57 2.29
N VAL A 494 -8.27 -1.90 2.21
CA VAL A 494 -7.62 -2.71 3.25
C VAL A 494 -6.35 -3.33 2.69
N TYR A 495 -5.22 -3.08 3.35
CA TYR A 495 -3.93 -3.69 3.05
C TYR A 495 -3.45 -4.54 4.23
N VAL A 496 -2.92 -5.73 3.96
CA VAL A 496 -2.24 -6.59 4.93
C VAL A 496 -0.78 -6.76 4.51
N ASN A 497 0.12 -6.20 5.30
CA ASN A 497 1.56 -6.26 5.03
C ASN A 497 2.10 -7.69 5.19
N ASN A 498 3.28 -7.94 4.62
CA ASN A 498 4.01 -9.17 4.83
C ASN A 498 4.38 -9.34 6.32
N VAL A 499 4.42 -10.57 6.81
CA VAL A 499 4.58 -10.86 8.24
C VAL A 499 6.02 -10.59 8.70
N GLU A 500 6.28 -9.43 9.29
CA GLU A 500 7.57 -9.14 9.91
C GLU A 500 7.65 -9.79 11.31
N ARG A 501 8.67 -10.62 11.53
CA ARG A 501 9.00 -11.27 12.81
C ARG A 501 7.87 -12.13 13.45
N GLY A 502 6.78 -12.39 12.73
CA GLY A 502 5.59 -13.10 13.22
C GLY A 502 4.34 -12.23 13.36
N GLN A 503 4.44 -10.91 13.19
CA GLN A 503 3.35 -9.96 13.38
C GLN A 503 2.73 -9.53 12.03
N PRO A 504 1.42 -9.75 11.81
CA PRO A 504 0.71 -9.17 10.68
C PRO A 504 0.30 -7.73 10.98
N GLU A 505 0.63 -6.80 10.09
CA GLU A 505 0.16 -5.42 10.13
C GLU A 505 -0.96 -5.22 9.11
N ILE A 506 -2.07 -4.65 9.57
CA ILE A 506 -3.27 -4.38 8.77
C ILE A 506 -3.47 -2.87 8.72
N TYR A 507 -3.55 -2.32 7.51
CA TYR A 507 -3.86 -0.94 7.25
C TYR A 507 -5.28 -0.86 6.67
N VAL A 508 -6.11 0.02 7.21
CA VAL A 508 -7.42 0.33 6.66
C VAL A 508 -7.48 1.83 6.38
N VAL A 509 -7.79 2.21 5.15
CA VAL A 509 -7.83 3.61 4.70
C VAL A 509 -9.23 3.94 4.20
N LEU A 510 -9.83 4.95 4.83
CA LEU A 510 -11.11 5.55 4.41
C LEU A 510 -10.81 6.59 3.33
N GLU A 511 -11.22 6.33 2.09
CA GLU A 511 -10.65 7.01 0.92
C GLU A 511 -11.10 8.47 0.79
N GLU A 512 -12.41 8.73 0.87
CA GLU A 512 -12.98 10.10 0.87
C GLU A 512 -12.57 10.88 2.12
N ALA A 513 -12.31 10.20 3.23
CA ALA A 513 -11.93 10.82 4.50
C ALA A 513 -10.42 11.09 4.61
N GLN A 514 -9.57 10.41 3.84
CA GLN A 514 -8.11 10.44 3.99
C GLN A 514 -7.65 10.09 5.43
N ILE A 515 -8.34 9.15 6.08
CA ILE A 515 -8.01 8.66 7.43
C ILE A 515 -7.53 7.22 7.35
N GLY A 516 -6.33 6.99 7.87
CA GLY A 516 -5.72 5.66 7.97
C GLY A 516 -5.79 5.12 9.39
N ILE A 517 -5.93 3.80 9.52
CA ILE A 517 -5.77 3.05 10.77
C ILE A 517 -4.79 1.91 10.54
N ARG A 518 -3.73 1.82 11.35
CA ARG A 518 -2.83 0.66 11.45
C ARG A 518 -3.27 -0.19 12.64
N VAL A 519 -3.48 -1.49 12.41
CA VAL A 519 -3.80 -2.49 13.43
C VAL A 519 -2.76 -3.59 13.38
N ARG A 520 -2.16 -3.91 14.53
CA ARG A 520 -1.10 -4.92 14.66
C ARG A 520 -1.34 -5.73 15.92
N GLU A 521 -1.14 -7.05 15.87
CA GLU A 521 -1.09 -7.83 17.11
C GLU A 521 0.27 -7.58 17.80
N SER A 522 0.23 -6.94 18.97
CA SER A 522 1.41 -6.51 19.71
C SER A 522 2.15 -7.72 20.25
N TYR A 523 3.42 -7.91 19.86
CA TYR A 523 4.30 -8.96 20.39
C TYR A 523 3.93 -10.41 20.02
N ALA A 524 3.21 -10.62 18.90
CA ALA A 524 3.07 -11.97 18.35
C ALA A 524 4.46 -12.52 18.01
N ILE A 525 4.80 -13.67 18.57
CA ILE A 525 6.09 -14.33 18.44
C ILE A 525 5.85 -15.79 18.09
N ASP A 526 6.63 -16.28 17.15
CA ASP A 526 6.63 -17.67 16.70
C ASP A 526 7.16 -18.59 17.82
N ILE A 527 6.23 -19.26 18.53
CA ILE A 527 6.48 -20.04 19.75
C ILE A 527 7.57 -21.11 19.51
N ASP A 528 7.60 -21.70 18.31
CA ASP A 528 8.55 -22.75 17.91
C ASP A 528 10.01 -22.29 17.93
N ARG A 529 10.28 -20.97 17.93
CA ARG A 529 11.65 -20.42 17.96
C ARG A 529 12.18 -20.22 19.38
N LEU A 530 11.30 -20.13 20.38
CA LEU A 530 11.60 -19.51 21.66
C LEU A 530 10.80 -20.19 22.80
N SER A 531 11.31 -21.32 23.29
CA SER A 531 10.58 -22.29 24.14
C SER A 531 10.15 -21.84 25.53
N GLU A 532 10.58 -20.66 26.00
CA GLU A 532 10.20 -20.10 27.31
C GLU A 532 9.09 -19.03 27.22
N TYR A 533 8.52 -18.81 26.03
CA TYR A 533 7.73 -17.62 25.74
C TYR A 533 6.22 -17.88 25.80
N GLN A 534 5.49 -16.98 26.47
CA GLN A 534 4.05 -16.84 26.29
C GLN A 534 3.79 -15.81 25.18
N GLU A 535 3.07 -16.23 24.13
CA GLU A 535 2.65 -15.32 23.07
C GLU A 535 1.58 -14.32 23.56
N SER A 536 1.57 -13.13 22.97
CA SER A 536 0.52 -12.11 23.10
C SER A 536 -0.84 -12.59 22.58
N MET A 537 -1.58 -13.33 23.40
CA MET A 537 -2.87 -13.89 23.02
C MET A 537 -3.98 -12.82 23.04
N GLY A 538 -4.04 -11.99 21.97
CA GLY A 538 -5.16 -11.11 21.65
C GLY A 538 -5.01 -9.63 22.00
N ILE A 539 -3.79 -9.11 22.07
CA ILE A 539 -3.51 -7.68 22.32
C ILE A 539 -3.31 -6.97 20.98
N LEU A 540 -4.11 -5.96 20.66
CA LEU A 540 -3.93 -5.15 19.45
C LEU A 540 -3.36 -3.77 19.78
N ASN A 541 -2.25 -3.40 19.13
CA ASN A 541 -1.87 -2.00 18.98
C ASN A 541 -2.71 -1.41 17.84
N VAL A 542 -3.31 -0.24 18.08
CA VAL A 542 -4.12 0.47 17.08
C VAL A 542 -3.63 1.91 16.98
N ALA A 543 -3.08 2.28 15.84
CA ALA A 543 -2.73 3.65 15.50
C ALA A 543 -3.69 4.21 14.46
N LEU A 544 -3.95 5.52 14.52
CA LEU A 544 -4.72 6.24 13.51
C LEU A 544 -4.03 7.53 13.07
N SER A 545 -4.31 7.94 11.84
CA SER A 545 -3.84 9.20 11.26
C SER A 545 -5.02 10.06 10.79
N VAL A 546 -4.98 11.35 11.11
CA VAL A 546 -6.00 12.34 10.77
C VAL A 546 -5.39 13.42 9.87
N ALA A 547 -5.93 13.55 8.65
CA ALA A 547 -5.46 14.53 7.68
C ALA A 547 -5.65 15.99 8.17
N PRO A 548 -4.73 16.93 7.85
CA PRO A 548 -4.80 18.33 8.28
C PRO A 548 -6.11 19.06 7.92
N GLN A 549 -6.81 18.60 6.88
CA GLN A 549 -8.11 19.14 6.45
C GLN A 549 -9.20 19.13 7.54
N TYR A 550 -9.02 18.32 8.59
CA TYR A 550 -9.93 18.29 9.76
C TYR A 550 -9.63 19.36 10.81
N GLY A 551 -8.59 20.18 10.64
CA GLY A 551 -8.20 21.24 11.57
C GLY A 551 -7.37 20.77 12.77
N VAL A 552 -7.11 19.47 12.89
CA VAL A 552 -6.18 18.90 13.89
C VAL A 552 -4.75 19.23 13.48
N ARG A 553 -3.90 19.55 14.47
CA ARG A 553 -2.47 19.82 14.25
C ARG A 553 -1.59 18.82 15.01
N PRO A 554 -0.52 18.29 14.39
CA PRO A 554 0.45 17.42 15.06
C PRO A 554 1.23 18.08 16.22
N ASP A 555 1.15 19.41 16.41
CA ASP A 555 1.83 20.13 17.49
C ASP A 555 1.01 20.23 18.79
N GLY A 556 -0.29 19.90 18.76
CA GLY A 556 -1.22 20.10 19.88
C GLY A 556 -1.65 21.55 20.13
N ASP A 557 -1.26 22.53 19.28
CA ASP A 557 -1.65 23.94 19.46
C ASP A 557 -3.12 24.18 19.08
N LYS A 558 -3.94 24.25 20.12
CA LYS A 558 -5.38 24.55 20.02
C LYS A 558 -5.72 26.02 20.23
N THR A 559 -4.74 26.91 20.47
CA THR A 559 -4.98 28.30 20.92
C THR A 559 -5.89 29.12 20.00
N ARG A 560 -5.92 28.79 18.70
CA ARG A 560 -6.81 29.41 17.70
C ARG A 560 -7.78 28.46 17.04
N GLU A 561 -7.85 27.19 17.45
CA GLU A 561 -8.67 26.18 16.74
C GLU A 561 -10.16 26.54 16.73
N GLN A 562 -10.71 27.08 17.83
CA GLN A 562 -12.11 27.52 17.87
C GLN A 562 -12.40 28.69 16.91
N GLU A 563 -11.43 29.58 16.67
CA GLU A 563 -11.55 30.67 15.69
C GLU A 563 -11.49 30.10 14.26
N LEU A 564 -10.55 29.19 14.00
CA LEU A 564 -10.36 28.54 12.71
C LEU A 564 -11.58 27.67 12.33
N ARG A 565 -12.11 26.88 13.26
CA ARG A 565 -13.32 26.07 13.08
C ARG A 565 -14.54 26.93 12.72
N GLN A 566 -14.72 28.10 13.34
CA GLN A 566 -15.80 29.03 12.98
C GLN A 566 -15.55 29.72 11.63
N ARG A 567 -14.31 30.08 11.31
CA ARG A 567 -13.95 30.80 10.07
C ARG A 567 -13.98 29.91 8.82
N TYR A 568 -13.55 28.67 8.94
CA TYR A 568 -13.38 27.71 7.84
C TYR A 568 -14.39 26.54 7.87
N ASN A 569 -15.37 26.58 8.78
CA ASN A 569 -16.41 25.55 8.94
C ASN A 569 -15.85 24.12 9.16
N LEU A 570 -14.73 24.02 9.88
CA LEU A 570 -14.05 22.75 10.14
C LEU A 570 -14.82 21.94 11.22
N PRO A 571 -14.90 20.60 11.08
CA PRO A 571 -15.64 19.76 12.03
C PRO A 571 -15.00 19.73 13.42
N ARG A 572 -15.77 19.34 14.44
CA ARG A 572 -15.26 19.07 15.79
C ARG A 572 -14.80 17.61 15.87
N VAL A 573 -13.50 17.37 15.71
CA VAL A 573 -12.89 16.06 15.99
C VAL A 573 -12.91 15.79 17.49
N SER A 574 -13.30 14.58 17.88
CA SER A 574 -13.47 14.14 19.29
C SER A 574 -13.33 12.61 19.41
N GLY A 575 -13.25 12.07 20.63
CA GLY A 575 -13.07 10.63 20.91
C GLY A 575 -11.96 10.38 21.93
N VAL A 576 -11.69 9.12 22.27
CA VAL A 576 -10.61 8.74 23.20
C VAL A 576 -9.22 9.17 22.71
N PHE A 577 -9.00 9.22 21.38
CA PHE A 577 -7.78 9.78 20.80
C PHE A 577 -7.73 11.31 20.80
N ARG A 578 -8.78 11.99 21.27
CA ARG A 578 -8.87 13.45 21.37
C ARG A 578 -9.80 13.90 22.53
N PRO A 579 -9.50 13.52 23.79
CA PRO A 579 -10.46 13.63 24.90
C PRO A 579 -10.78 15.09 25.28
N PHE A 580 -9.80 16.00 25.13
CA PHE A 580 -9.95 17.43 25.40
C PHE A 580 -9.80 18.27 24.11
N PRO A 581 -10.78 18.23 23.18
CA PRO A 581 -10.68 18.92 21.89
C PRO A 581 -10.82 20.46 21.99
N ASP A 582 -11.17 20.97 23.17
CA ASP A 582 -11.37 22.40 23.43
C ASP A 582 -10.47 22.92 24.59
N GLN A 583 -9.42 22.17 24.97
CA GLN A 583 -8.37 22.59 25.92
C GLN A 583 -6.99 22.33 25.33
N SER A 584 -6.02 23.22 25.55
CA SER A 584 -4.62 23.05 25.11
C SER A 584 -3.99 21.78 25.71
N SER A 585 -3.33 20.99 24.87
CA SER A 585 -2.64 19.75 25.27
C SER A 585 -1.27 20.00 25.89
N GLY A 586 -0.70 18.95 26.48
CA GLY A 586 0.67 18.94 26.99
C GLY A 586 1.73 19.09 25.90
N SER A 587 2.98 19.32 26.29
CA SER A 587 4.11 19.31 25.35
C SER A 587 4.40 17.88 24.89
N TYR A 588 4.80 17.69 23.62
CA TYR A 588 5.26 16.40 23.10
C TYR A 588 6.42 15.78 23.92
N LEU A 589 7.24 16.64 24.55
CA LEU A 589 8.33 16.28 25.47
C LEU A 589 7.85 15.74 26.83
N GLN A 590 6.56 15.89 27.17
CA GLN A 590 6.02 15.42 28.43
C GLN A 590 5.99 13.89 28.47
N THR A 591 6.53 13.33 29.55
CA THR A 591 6.51 11.91 29.86
C THR A 591 5.28 11.58 30.73
N LEU A 592 4.79 10.34 30.62
CA LEU A 592 3.60 9.87 31.32
C LEU A 592 3.91 9.65 32.81
N THR A 593 3.13 10.24 33.71
CA THR A 593 3.34 10.16 35.17
C THR A 593 2.39 9.18 35.85
N LEU A 594 2.68 8.80 37.10
CA LEU A 594 1.80 7.96 37.92
C LEU A 594 0.40 8.58 38.17
N ASN A 595 0.23 9.89 37.95
CA ASN A 595 -1.06 10.56 38.08
C ASN A 595 -1.91 10.47 36.80
N ASP A 596 -1.29 10.20 35.65
CA ASP A 596 -1.96 10.03 34.35
C ASP A 596 -2.50 8.60 34.14
N VAL A 597 -2.17 7.68 35.06
CA VAL A 597 -2.62 6.29 35.07
C VAL A 597 -4.00 6.19 35.73
N ASN A 598 -5.03 6.00 34.90
CA ASN A 598 -6.44 6.01 35.29
C ASN A 598 -6.81 7.27 36.09
N SER A 599 -6.34 8.44 35.65
CA SER A 599 -6.66 9.72 36.29
C SER A 599 -8.16 9.99 36.23
N GLU A 600 -8.74 10.45 37.34
CA GLU A 600 -10.18 10.73 37.37
C GLU A 600 -10.57 11.86 36.39
N THR A 601 -9.63 12.73 36.00
CA THR A 601 -9.85 13.76 34.97
C THR A 601 -10.08 13.15 33.58
N TYR A 602 -9.22 12.22 33.14
CA TYR A 602 -9.42 11.51 31.86
C TYR A 602 -10.64 10.61 31.91
N ARG A 603 -10.83 9.89 33.03
CA ARG A 603 -11.98 9.00 33.26
C ARG A 603 -13.32 9.74 33.23
N GLN A 604 -13.42 10.90 33.88
CA GLN A 604 -14.64 11.70 33.88
C GLN A 604 -14.97 12.26 32.49
N GLN A 605 -13.96 12.55 31.67
CA GLN A 605 -14.14 12.98 30.28
C GLN A 605 -14.59 11.83 29.37
N ILE A 606 -13.89 10.69 29.41
CA ILE A 606 -14.12 9.53 28.53
C ILE A 606 -15.40 8.77 28.90
N ILE A 607 -15.69 8.61 30.19
CA ILE A 607 -16.79 7.78 30.72
C ILE A 607 -17.98 8.65 31.16
N ASN A 608 -17.74 9.56 32.11
CA ASN A 608 -18.79 10.07 33.01
C ASN A 608 -19.26 11.49 32.68
N MET A 609 -19.11 12.01 31.46
CA MET A 609 -19.55 13.37 31.18
C MET A 609 -21.08 13.47 31.25
N CYS A 610 -21.55 13.87 32.42
CA CYS A 610 -22.88 14.37 32.78
C CYS A 610 -22.64 15.62 33.63
N LYS A 611 -22.23 16.73 32.99
CA LYS A 611 -21.77 17.91 33.73
C LYS A 611 -22.95 18.68 34.33
N TYR A 612 -23.08 18.63 35.66
CA TYR A 612 -24.15 19.32 36.39
C TYR A 612 -24.08 20.84 36.20
N ASN A 613 -25.26 21.47 36.17
CA ASN A 613 -25.42 22.89 35.87
C ASN A 613 -25.10 23.77 37.09
N TYR A 614 -24.42 24.90 36.87
CA TYR A 614 -24.47 26.05 37.80
C TYR A 614 -24.53 27.35 37.00
N TYR A 615 -25.61 28.11 37.19
CA TYR A 615 -25.88 29.34 36.43
C TYR A 615 -24.98 30.50 36.88
N ILE A 616 -24.36 31.20 35.93
CA ILE A 616 -24.07 32.65 36.02
C ILE A 616 -24.03 33.29 34.62
N TYR A 617 -25.07 34.08 34.32
CA TYR A 617 -25.14 35.25 33.42
C TYR A 617 -24.47 35.32 32.03
N ILE A 618 -23.92 34.25 31.44
CA ILE A 618 -23.49 34.23 30.03
C ILE A 618 -24.20 33.11 29.26
N LYS A 619 -24.96 33.48 28.22
CA LYS A 619 -25.56 32.53 27.28
C LYS A 619 -24.50 31.95 26.32
N ARG A 620 -23.84 30.88 26.73
CA ARG A 620 -23.25 29.89 25.82
C ARG A 620 -23.66 28.49 26.31
N PRO A 621 -24.12 27.57 25.44
CA PRO A 621 -24.28 26.19 25.86
C PRO A 621 -22.89 25.58 26.11
N ILE A 622 -22.74 24.85 27.21
CA ILE A 622 -21.58 24.02 27.51
C ILE A 622 -22.11 22.59 27.52
N GLU A 623 -21.77 21.84 26.47
CA GLU A 623 -22.40 20.57 26.14
C GLU A 623 -21.54 19.36 26.53
N ILE A 624 -22.15 18.18 26.48
CA ILE A 624 -21.85 17.04 27.37
C ILE A 624 -21.74 15.76 26.52
N PHE A 625 -20.62 15.04 26.62
CA PHE A 625 -20.25 13.94 25.71
C PHE A 625 -19.55 12.79 26.44
N SER A 626 -20.06 11.56 26.33
CA SER A 626 -19.33 10.36 26.75
C SER A 626 -18.77 9.66 25.52
N ASP A 627 -17.48 9.33 25.54
CA ASP A 627 -16.85 8.54 24.47
C ASP A 627 -17.24 7.06 24.59
N ARG A 628 -17.60 6.58 25.79
CA ARG A 628 -18.07 5.22 26.03
C ARG A 628 -19.48 5.01 25.43
N VAL A 629 -19.62 3.99 24.59
CA VAL A 629 -20.92 3.58 24.06
C VAL A 629 -21.78 3.02 25.21
N GLN A 630 -23.02 3.48 25.32
CA GLN A 630 -23.89 3.16 26.46
C GLN A 630 -24.19 1.66 26.54
N GLY A 631 -24.12 1.09 27.75
CA GLY A 631 -24.39 -0.33 28.01
C GLY A 631 -23.36 -1.31 27.41
N SER A 632 -22.14 -0.84 27.08
CA SER A 632 -21.10 -1.68 26.46
C SER A 632 -20.07 -2.27 27.42
N GLY A 633 -20.07 -1.89 28.70
CA GLY A 633 -19.11 -2.34 29.72
C GLY A 633 -19.67 -3.38 30.69
N GLU A 634 -18.84 -3.81 31.64
CA GLU A 634 -19.22 -4.84 32.63
C GLU A 634 -20.22 -4.35 33.69
N PRO A 635 -21.06 -5.24 34.27
CA PRO A 635 -22.02 -4.91 35.32
C PRO A 635 -21.41 -4.11 36.49
N GLY A 636 -21.86 -2.87 36.65
CA GLY A 636 -21.37 -1.96 37.69
C GLY A 636 -20.05 -1.26 37.36
N SER A 637 -19.53 -1.34 36.13
CA SER A 637 -18.68 -0.27 35.57
C SER A 637 -19.52 0.84 34.93
N ASP A 638 -20.81 0.61 34.69
CA ASP A 638 -21.76 1.68 34.34
C ASP A 638 -22.12 2.52 35.58
N GLN A 639 -21.92 3.83 35.48
CA GLN A 639 -22.62 4.81 36.32
C GLN A 639 -23.88 5.30 35.58
N ASN A 640 -24.87 5.83 36.31
CA ASN A 640 -26.14 6.29 35.72
C ASN A 640 -25.93 7.52 34.80
N VAL A 641 -25.69 7.28 33.51
CA VAL A 641 -25.69 8.33 32.48
C VAL A 641 -27.11 8.82 32.30
N ASN A 642 -27.43 9.98 32.89
CA ASN A 642 -28.78 10.53 32.88
C ASN A 642 -29.19 10.96 31.47
N ASN A 643 -30.35 10.51 31.03
CA ASN A 643 -30.74 10.50 29.62
C ASN A 643 -31.29 11.85 29.11
N GLN A 644 -30.43 12.89 29.09
CA GLN A 644 -30.77 14.23 28.63
C GLN A 644 -29.71 14.84 27.68
N GLY A 645 -29.97 14.74 26.37
CA GLY A 645 -29.43 15.68 25.37
C GLY A 645 -28.04 15.39 24.78
N ASN A 646 -27.87 14.31 24.03
CA ASN A 646 -26.72 14.12 23.12
C ASN A 646 -26.85 15.04 21.88
N ASN A 647 -26.56 16.33 22.06
CA ASN A 647 -27.04 17.38 21.16
C ASN A 647 -26.03 17.82 20.06
N TYR A 648 -24.84 17.20 20.02
CA TYR A 648 -23.91 17.23 18.87
C TYR A 648 -23.90 15.90 18.06
N GLY A 649 -24.81 14.96 18.36
CA GLY A 649 -25.00 13.76 17.55
C GLY A 649 -23.82 12.78 17.56
N MET A 650 -23.19 12.56 18.73
CA MET A 650 -22.14 11.56 18.87
C MET A 650 -22.73 10.13 18.76
N PRO A 651 -22.05 9.13 18.17
CA PRO A 651 -22.65 7.82 17.93
C PRO A 651 -22.94 7.06 19.23
N THR A 652 -24.21 6.77 19.49
CA THR A 652 -24.67 5.91 20.59
C THR A 652 -24.82 4.45 20.20
N GLU A 653 -24.71 4.13 18.91
CA GLU A 653 -24.70 2.74 18.42
C GLU A 653 -23.37 2.05 18.66
N ASN A 654 -23.43 0.80 19.12
CA ASN A 654 -22.27 -0.09 19.20
C ASN A 654 -22.04 -0.76 17.84
N MET A 655 -21.04 -0.32 17.08
CA MET A 655 -20.80 -0.81 15.72
C MET A 655 -20.29 -2.26 15.66
N PHE A 656 -19.95 -2.88 16.81
CA PHE A 656 -19.68 -4.32 16.91
C PHE A 656 -20.95 -5.17 17.06
N THR A 657 -22.09 -4.59 17.47
CA THR A 657 -23.37 -5.32 17.62
C THR A 657 -24.45 -4.84 16.65
N THR A 658 -24.37 -3.63 16.11
CA THR A 658 -25.28 -3.16 15.03
C THR A 658 -24.78 -3.53 13.64
N SER A 659 -25.71 -3.67 12.70
CA SER A 659 -25.48 -3.90 11.27
C SER A 659 -26.32 -2.92 10.45
N LYS A 660 -25.79 -2.47 9.30
CA LYS A 660 -26.57 -1.69 8.32
C LYS A 660 -27.73 -2.55 7.78
N ASP A 661 -28.82 -1.93 7.33
CA ASP A 661 -29.93 -2.68 6.71
C ASP A 661 -29.50 -3.51 5.50
N GLU A 662 -28.52 -3.01 4.73
CA GLU A 662 -27.87 -3.74 3.64
C GLU A 662 -27.12 -5.00 4.14
N ASP A 663 -26.56 -4.98 5.35
CA ASP A 663 -25.69 -6.03 5.91
C ASP A 663 -26.43 -7.04 6.81
N LYS A 664 -27.64 -6.71 7.30
CA LYS A 664 -28.45 -7.57 8.20
C LYS A 664 -28.73 -8.96 7.61
N LYS A 665 -28.78 -9.08 6.28
CA LYS A 665 -28.91 -10.36 5.57
C LYS A 665 -27.74 -11.34 5.84
N PHE A 666 -26.61 -10.85 6.35
CA PHE A 666 -25.44 -11.65 6.73
C PHE A 666 -25.35 -11.93 8.25
N ASP A 667 -26.24 -11.38 9.08
CA ASP A 667 -26.20 -11.60 10.54
C ASP A 667 -26.56 -13.05 10.95
N VAL A 668 -26.98 -13.89 10.00
CA VAL A 668 -27.19 -15.34 10.18
C VAL A 668 -25.91 -16.17 10.14
N PHE A 669 -24.77 -15.60 9.73
CA PHE A 669 -23.51 -16.32 9.60
C PHE A 669 -22.68 -16.26 10.91
N PRO A 670 -21.84 -17.28 11.22
CA PRO A 670 -21.01 -17.32 12.44
C PRO A 670 -20.12 -16.09 12.66
N GLU A 671 -19.74 -15.41 11.58
CA GLU A 671 -19.06 -14.13 11.52
C GLU A 671 -19.74 -13.06 12.39
N ALA A 672 -21.07 -13.02 12.44
CA ALA A 672 -21.83 -12.09 13.27
C ALA A 672 -21.62 -12.34 14.77
N HIS A 673 -21.50 -13.60 15.19
CA HIS A 673 -21.11 -13.98 16.55
C HIS A 673 -19.63 -13.68 16.83
N MET A 674 -18.73 -13.87 15.86
CA MET A 674 -17.31 -13.50 16.02
C MET A 674 -17.12 -12.00 16.27
N ARG A 675 -17.99 -11.16 15.69
CA ARG A 675 -18.00 -9.70 15.85
C ARG A 675 -18.69 -9.24 17.14
N SER A 676 -19.86 -9.80 17.46
CA SER A 676 -20.70 -9.33 18.57
C SER A 676 -20.31 -9.90 19.94
N GLU A 677 -19.76 -11.11 20.02
CA GLU A 677 -19.28 -11.67 21.29
C GLU A 677 -17.90 -11.12 21.70
N PRO A 678 -17.60 -11.06 23.01
CA PRO A 678 -16.25 -10.82 23.49
C PRO A 678 -15.30 -11.96 23.13
N ILE A 679 -14.00 -11.66 23.11
CA ILE A 679 -12.90 -12.62 23.00
C ILE A 679 -12.69 -13.32 24.34
N PHE A 680 -12.48 -12.54 25.41
CA PHE A 680 -12.11 -13.03 26.74
C PHE A 680 -13.35 -13.26 27.62
N LYS A 681 -14.27 -14.11 27.13
CA LYS A 681 -15.49 -14.46 27.85
C LYS A 681 -15.18 -15.27 29.12
N THR A 682 -15.38 -14.65 30.27
CA THR A 682 -15.23 -15.26 31.60
C THR A 682 -16.48 -16.08 31.98
N ALA A 683 -16.42 -16.83 33.09
CA ALA A 683 -17.62 -17.38 33.73
C ALA A 683 -18.27 -16.33 34.66
N PRO A 684 -19.61 -16.27 34.79
CA PRO A 684 -20.31 -15.24 35.56
C PRO A 684 -19.90 -15.08 37.04
N LYS A 685 -19.29 -16.11 37.63
CA LYS A 685 -18.69 -16.03 38.99
C LYS A 685 -17.54 -15.03 39.09
N TYR A 686 -16.93 -14.64 37.97
CA TYR A 686 -15.86 -13.64 37.90
C TYR A 686 -16.35 -12.22 37.55
N GLU A 687 -17.65 -12.04 37.30
CA GLU A 687 -18.28 -10.73 37.06
C GLU A 687 -18.68 -10.03 38.37
N THR A 688 -18.62 -10.73 39.51
CA THR A 688 -19.18 -10.29 40.79
C THR A 688 -18.23 -10.48 41.97
N GLY A 689 -18.56 -9.87 43.11
CA GLY A 689 -17.78 -9.98 44.34
C GLY A 689 -16.34 -9.47 44.19
N PRO A 690 -15.31 -10.21 44.67
CA PRO A 690 -13.91 -9.77 44.63
C PRO A 690 -13.31 -9.73 43.21
N TYR A 691 -13.98 -10.32 42.22
CA TYR A 691 -13.52 -10.36 40.83
C TYR A 691 -14.10 -9.22 39.97
N ARG A 692 -15.00 -8.40 40.52
CA ARG A 692 -15.52 -7.20 39.85
C ARG A 692 -14.35 -6.29 39.44
N PHE A 693 -14.36 -5.83 38.19
CA PHE A 693 -13.33 -4.93 37.68
C PHE A 693 -13.22 -3.65 38.53
N TYR A 694 -11.99 -3.22 38.79
CA TYR A 694 -11.68 -1.87 39.23
C TYR A 694 -10.43 -1.34 38.51
N PRO A 695 -10.43 -0.06 38.07
CA PRO A 695 -9.29 0.55 37.41
C PRO A 695 -8.13 0.72 38.41
N VAL A 696 -6.97 0.17 38.10
CA VAL A 696 -5.78 0.34 38.95
C VAL A 696 -5.14 1.69 38.63
N THR A 697 -5.11 2.62 39.60
CA THR A 697 -4.41 3.91 39.45
C THR A 697 -2.91 3.75 39.71
N GLY A 698 -2.09 4.65 39.18
CA GLY A 698 -0.63 4.58 39.33
C GLY A 698 -0.16 4.60 40.80
N GLN A 699 -0.86 5.34 41.65
CA GLN A 699 -0.61 5.36 43.10
C GLN A 699 -0.86 3.98 43.75
N VAL A 700 -1.97 3.31 43.40
CA VAL A 700 -2.30 1.96 43.91
C VAL A 700 -1.33 0.89 43.35
N MET A 701 -0.92 1.03 42.09
CA MET A 701 0.09 0.16 41.46
C MET A 701 1.45 0.28 42.16
N ASN A 702 1.92 1.50 42.43
CA ASN A 702 3.20 1.73 43.10
C ASN A 702 3.20 1.22 44.57
N GLN A 703 2.14 1.53 45.34
CA GLN A 703 1.96 1.02 46.71
C GLN A 703 1.92 -0.51 46.77
N ARG A 704 1.25 -1.15 45.80
CA ARG A 704 1.22 -2.61 45.63
C ARG A 704 2.63 -3.15 45.37
N LEU A 705 3.36 -2.61 44.40
CA LEU A 705 4.72 -3.08 44.08
C LEU A 705 5.68 -2.95 45.28
N GLN A 706 5.62 -1.86 46.03
CA GLN A 706 6.40 -1.68 47.26
C GLN A 706 6.03 -2.74 48.31
N THR A 707 4.74 -2.93 48.59
CA THR A 707 4.25 -3.95 49.54
C THR A 707 4.67 -5.37 49.13
N CYS A 708 4.57 -5.70 47.83
CA CYS A 708 4.99 -6.98 47.28
C CYS A 708 6.50 -7.23 47.39
N ARG A 709 7.32 -6.20 47.16
CA ARG A 709 8.78 -6.25 47.38
C ARG A 709 9.11 -6.47 48.86
N ASP A 710 8.49 -5.72 49.75
CA ASP A 710 8.77 -5.78 51.19
C ASP A 710 8.37 -7.14 51.77
N MET A 711 7.27 -7.75 51.32
CA MET A 711 6.91 -9.13 51.66
C MET A 711 7.94 -10.16 51.17
N GLN A 712 8.53 -9.99 49.97
CA GLN A 712 9.59 -10.88 49.49
C GLN A 712 10.92 -10.71 50.26
N GLN A 713 11.17 -9.54 50.87
CA GLN A 713 12.39 -9.27 51.64
C GLN A 713 12.25 -9.58 53.14
N SER A 714 11.03 -9.63 53.68
CA SER A 714 10.76 -9.77 55.12
C SER A 714 10.54 -11.23 55.56
N ASN A 715 11.65 -11.95 55.79
CA ASN A 715 11.68 -13.26 56.48
C ASN A 715 11.18 -13.14 57.95
N THR A 716 9.86 -13.02 58.12
CA THR A 716 9.19 -12.70 59.39
C THR A 716 8.84 -13.96 60.18
N ILE A 717 9.86 -14.54 60.82
CA ILE A 717 9.83 -15.83 61.53
C ILE A 717 8.83 -15.89 62.71
N ASN A 718 8.23 -14.77 63.13
CA ASN A 718 7.29 -14.70 64.27
C ASN A 718 5.98 -13.95 63.96
N LEU A 719 5.30 -14.28 62.86
CA LEU A 719 3.91 -13.85 62.62
C LEU A 719 2.89 -14.73 63.35
N GLN A 720 1.78 -14.13 63.80
CA GLN A 720 0.61 -14.90 64.24
C GLN A 720 0.03 -15.71 63.06
N PRO A 721 -0.49 -16.94 63.27
CA PRO A 721 -0.87 -17.83 62.17
C PRO A 721 -1.97 -17.28 61.24
N LEU A 722 -2.90 -16.48 61.78
CA LEU A 722 -3.90 -15.79 60.95
C LEU A 722 -3.27 -14.67 60.09
N ALA A 723 -2.28 -13.96 60.62
CA ALA A 723 -1.59 -12.90 59.89
C ALA A 723 -0.73 -13.49 58.76
N SER A 724 0.01 -14.58 58.99
CA SER A 724 0.79 -15.22 57.93
C SER A 724 -0.08 -15.80 56.80
N GLN A 725 -1.27 -16.34 57.12
CA GLN A 725 -2.24 -16.76 56.11
C GLN A 725 -2.73 -15.58 55.25
N LEU A 726 -3.10 -14.45 55.86
CA LEU A 726 -3.53 -13.25 55.12
C LEU A 726 -2.41 -12.66 54.25
N THR A 727 -1.17 -12.65 54.74
CA THR A 727 0.01 -12.21 53.96
C THR A 727 0.26 -13.13 52.77
N ALA A 728 0.16 -14.46 52.94
CA ALA A 728 0.32 -15.41 51.83
C ALA A 728 -0.78 -15.27 50.77
N ASP A 729 -2.05 -15.14 51.16
CA ASP A 729 -3.18 -15.01 50.24
C ASP A 729 -3.12 -13.69 49.44
N TYR A 730 -2.74 -12.58 50.11
CA TYR A 730 -2.47 -11.31 49.43
C TYR A 730 -1.28 -11.43 48.46
N GLY A 731 -0.20 -12.11 48.87
CA GLY A 731 0.95 -12.39 48.00
C GLY A 731 0.61 -13.20 46.75
N HIS A 732 -0.20 -14.25 46.88
CA HIS A 732 -0.63 -15.08 45.75
C HIS A 732 -1.62 -14.36 44.82
N THR A 733 -2.52 -13.53 45.35
CA THR A 733 -3.60 -12.92 44.54
C THR A 733 -3.30 -11.53 43.99
N GLN A 734 -2.46 -10.73 44.66
CA GLN A 734 -2.25 -9.31 44.30
C GLN A 734 -0.86 -8.98 43.77
N CYS A 735 0.16 -9.81 44.00
CA CYS A 735 1.54 -9.53 43.60
C CYS A 735 1.94 -10.22 42.28
N PRO A 736 2.79 -9.57 41.46
CA PRO A 736 3.50 -10.25 40.38
C PRO A 736 4.53 -11.25 40.96
N ASP A 737 5.02 -12.19 40.16
CA ASP A 737 5.98 -13.21 40.60
C ASP A 737 7.32 -12.61 41.05
N ASN A 738 7.75 -11.51 40.43
CA ASN A 738 9.02 -10.83 40.74
C ASN A 738 8.87 -9.29 40.76
N PRO A 739 8.28 -8.69 41.82
CA PRO A 739 8.15 -7.24 41.99
C PRO A 739 9.51 -6.51 42.03
N ALA A 740 10.59 -7.17 42.46
CA ALA A 740 11.92 -6.59 42.44
C ALA A 740 12.42 -6.37 41.00
N ALA A 741 12.23 -7.35 40.12
CA ALA A 741 12.53 -7.23 38.68
C ALA A 741 11.66 -6.16 38.01
N VAL A 742 10.35 -6.10 38.30
CA VAL A 742 9.46 -5.04 37.76
C VAL A 742 10.04 -3.64 38.00
N ILE A 743 10.47 -3.35 39.23
CA ILE A 743 11.05 -2.05 39.60
C ILE A 743 12.43 -1.85 38.93
N GLN A 744 13.28 -2.88 38.90
CA GLN A 744 14.64 -2.80 38.35
C GLN A 744 14.68 -2.66 36.82
N ASP A 745 13.84 -3.39 36.09
CA ASP A 745 13.84 -3.44 34.62
C ASP A 745 13.17 -2.19 34.00
N CYS A 746 12.06 -1.75 34.60
CA CYS A 746 11.31 -0.61 34.09
C CYS A 746 11.96 0.74 34.45
N GLY A 747 12.47 0.88 35.69
CA GLY A 747 12.85 2.18 36.23
C GLY A 747 11.64 3.12 36.27
N ASP A 748 11.83 4.37 35.85
CA ASP A 748 10.78 5.41 35.86
C ASP A 748 9.74 5.28 34.73
N SER A 749 9.84 4.26 33.86
CA SER A 749 8.89 4.03 32.77
C SER A 749 7.54 3.53 33.30
N VAL A 750 6.61 4.47 33.52
CA VAL A 750 5.27 4.19 34.08
C VAL A 750 4.47 3.17 33.26
N PRO A 751 4.44 3.20 31.90
CA PRO A 751 3.79 2.16 31.11
C PRO A 751 4.40 0.76 31.30
N CYS A 752 5.73 0.66 31.41
CA CYS A 752 6.39 -0.61 31.71
C CYS A 752 6.01 -1.14 33.09
N LEU A 753 6.03 -0.29 34.13
CA LEU A 753 5.61 -0.67 35.49
C LEU A 753 4.16 -1.15 35.50
N TYR A 754 3.29 -0.51 34.73
CA TYR A 754 1.87 -0.85 34.63
C TYR A 754 1.65 -2.20 33.92
N ASP A 755 2.13 -2.34 32.68
CA ASP A 755 1.94 -3.55 31.88
C ASP A 755 2.66 -4.78 32.48
N TYR A 756 3.89 -4.63 32.97
CA TYR A 756 4.61 -5.72 33.63
C TYR A 756 3.90 -6.12 34.94
N SER A 757 3.44 -5.18 35.77
CA SER A 757 2.77 -5.55 37.03
C SER A 757 1.39 -6.19 36.85
N LEU A 758 0.62 -5.80 35.83
CA LEU A 758 -0.75 -6.31 35.62
C LEU A 758 -0.83 -7.52 34.70
N PHE A 759 0.00 -7.61 33.65
CA PHE A 759 0.10 -8.84 32.84
C PHE A 759 1.05 -9.88 33.45
N ASN A 760 1.86 -9.50 34.44
CA ASN A 760 2.90 -10.34 35.04
C ASN A 760 3.92 -10.87 34.01
N ALA A 761 4.22 -10.09 32.97
CA ALA A 761 5.05 -10.51 31.84
C ALA A 761 6.14 -9.49 31.52
N LYS A 762 7.40 -9.85 31.82
CA LYS A 762 8.60 -8.99 31.65
C LYS A 762 8.75 -8.45 30.23
N ILE A 763 8.51 -9.32 29.25
CA ILE A 763 8.71 -9.01 27.83
C ILE A 763 7.68 -7.97 27.35
N LEU A 764 6.43 -8.02 27.83
CA LEU A 764 5.40 -7.04 27.45
C LEU A 764 5.77 -5.64 27.97
N GLY A 765 6.13 -5.53 29.26
CA GLY A 765 6.54 -4.27 29.87
C GLY A 765 7.82 -3.68 29.27
N LEU A 766 8.84 -4.50 28.99
CA LEU A 766 10.06 -4.04 28.33
C LEU A 766 9.83 -3.62 26.87
N ASN A 767 8.93 -4.29 26.14
CA ASN A 767 8.66 -3.90 24.76
C ASN A 767 7.89 -2.58 24.67
N ILE A 768 6.86 -2.34 25.50
CA ILE A 768 6.14 -1.05 25.49
C ILE A 768 7.06 0.10 25.91
N LYS A 769 8.04 -0.13 26.79
CA LYS A 769 9.12 0.82 27.08
C LYS A 769 9.93 1.16 25.83
N ASN A 770 10.48 0.13 25.17
CA ASN A 770 11.31 0.31 23.97
C ASN A 770 10.53 1.01 22.85
N GLU A 771 9.29 0.62 22.58
CA GLU A 771 8.47 1.22 21.51
C GLU A 771 8.18 2.70 21.79
N LEU A 772 7.82 3.07 23.02
CA LEU A 772 7.63 4.48 23.40
C LEU A 772 8.93 5.30 23.36
N GLU A 773 10.09 4.69 23.63
CA GLU A 773 11.40 5.34 23.48
C GLU A 773 11.80 5.55 22.01
N TYR A 774 11.30 4.74 21.07
CA TYR A 774 11.49 4.92 19.62
C TYR A 774 10.52 5.93 18.97
N PHE A 775 9.29 6.08 19.45
CA PHE A 775 8.26 6.97 18.86
C PHE A 775 8.35 8.44 19.31
N HIS A 776 9.57 8.96 19.50
CA HIS A 776 9.82 10.33 19.96
C HIS A 776 10.29 11.29 18.83
N PHE A 777 9.99 10.94 17.57
CA PHE A 777 10.34 11.65 16.33
C PHE A 777 9.09 11.87 15.46
#